data_AF-A0AAQ3L219-F1
#
_entry.id   AF-A0AAQ3L219-F1
#
_cell.length_a   1.000
_cell.length_b   1.000
_cell.length_c   1.000
_cell.angle_alpha   90.00
_cell.angle_beta   90.00
_cell.angle_gamma   90.00
#
_symmetry.space_group_name_H-M   'P 1'
#
loop_
_entity.id
_entity.type
_entity.pdbx_description
1 polymer ?
#
loop_
_entity_poly.entity_id
_entity_poly.type
_entity_poly.pdbx_seq_one_letter_code
_entity_poly.pdbx_strand_id
1 'polypeptide(L)'
;MDEALLQVENEREGEVVASEHGWWGGAGGELIGELRLLSNLAAPMVAVLASQFLVTVISTMMVGHLGELDLAGAAIASSLTAVTGFSLLSGMASGLETLCGQAYGAKEFHMVGIHMYRAILSLLLVCIPVSVLWIYMRQVLQLVGQDPLVSQEAGRYTLWLIPALLAHGIGQCLMKLLLAQSLILPMLLSSAATLCIHVPLCWAMVFKSGLRNVGAALSIGISYWLNVFMLGMYIRYSPKCKDCRAPISKEAFKGIGEFMKLALPSASMLCLEWWSFELLILLSGFLPNSQLETSVLSICRYTCEMLCQIMLILNLFNCWSSTRVSNELGAWQPKGAIVAVKATIMIAVCEAVLVCGTLFAARERLGYAFSYEEEVVSYVTEMVPLICCSVFFESLLGVLSGISRGAGWQDLGAYVNLGSLYLVGIPIAVVLGFLMHVGGKGLWIGIVSGAATQTLLLALITCFTNWDRQAAIARERILREKLPLQDALEYAGTTDGKQTEKYILNTRFWDCVAEIVVALEPLYKVLRQYRYDLGTMDSLLYPLRKVIQRMSASTREAAQALNELRYFRDSSGNFGDPFAISCRDSMDPVEWWLQFGTETPTFRKIATCILSQTTSSSGYERNCSTFALIHTKPHNRLSYARLEKLVYIHYNMQLRMRTLQNEDIQHVDPFDVEFVQDDADPIFDWWSAMESDQPLLDEPGEPPRPSPIISDALES
;
A
#
# COMPACT_ATOMS: atom_id res chain seq x y z
N MET A 1 12.67 -52.55 8.28
CA MET A 1 11.64 -51.78 7.55
C MET A 1 10.33 -51.88 8.32
N ASP A 2 9.85 -53.10 8.58
CA ASP A 2 8.65 -53.31 9.43
C ASP A 2 8.85 -52.95 10.91
N GLU A 3 10.03 -53.16 11.53
CA GLU A 3 10.24 -52.85 12.95
C GLU A 3 10.20 -51.35 13.30
N ALA A 4 10.70 -50.48 12.40
CA ALA A 4 10.68 -49.03 12.62
C ALA A 4 9.29 -48.42 12.40
N LEU A 5 8.49 -49.02 11.50
CA LEU A 5 7.10 -48.64 11.24
C LEU A 5 6.15 -49.19 12.32
N LEU A 6 6.39 -50.42 12.80
CA LEU A 6 5.70 -51.00 13.97
C LEU A 6 6.00 -50.23 15.26
N GLN A 7 7.17 -49.61 15.39
CA GLN A 7 7.44 -48.70 16.50
C GLN A 7 6.59 -47.41 16.42
N VAL A 8 6.42 -46.84 15.22
CA VAL A 8 5.57 -45.64 15.03
C VAL A 8 4.09 -45.93 15.23
N GLU A 9 3.61 -47.12 14.84
CA GLU A 9 2.22 -47.56 15.09
C GLU A 9 1.98 -47.98 16.55
N ASN A 10 2.90 -48.73 17.18
CA ASN A 10 2.77 -49.08 18.60
C ASN A 10 2.94 -47.86 19.54
N GLU A 11 3.73 -46.85 19.17
CA GLU A 11 3.82 -45.57 19.91
C GLU A 11 2.59 -44.67 19.68
N ARG A 12 1.92 -44.76 18.53
CA ARG A 12 0.63 -44.07 18.26
C ARG A 12 -0.51 -44.57 19.14
N GLU A 13 -0.52 -45.85 19.49
CA GLU A 13 -1.55 -46.46 20.35
C GLU A 13 -1.18 -46.48 21.84
N GLY A 14 0.11 -46.32 22.19
CA GLY A 14 0.62 -46.44 23.56
C GLY A 14 0.64 -45.19 24.44
N GLU A 15 0.62 -43.97 23.88
CA GLU A 15 0.74 -42.72 24.66
C GLU A 15 -0.34 -41.69 24.31
N VAL A 16 -1.60 -42.05 24.61
CA VAL A 16 -2.68 -41.07 24.85
C VAL A 16 -3.01 -41.09 26.35
N VAL A 17 -2.02 -40.78 27.19
CA VAL A 17 -2.26 -40.47 28.60
C VAL A 17 -2.00 -38.98 28.79
N ALA A 18 -3.08 -38.22 28.81
CA ALA A 18 -3.09 -36.81 29.13
C ALA A 18 -2.35 -36.56 30.46
N SER A 19 -1.26 -35.79 30.42
CA SER A 19 -0.66 -35.28 31.65
C SER A 19 -1.52 -34.12 32.18
N GLU A 20 -2.34 -34.42 33.19
CA GLU A 20 -3.01 -33.43 34.03
C GLU A 20 -1.97 -32.71 34.92
N HIS A 21 -1.17 -31.80 34.37
CA HIS A 21 -0.42 -30.83 35.15
C HIS A 21 -0.72 -29.44 34.58
N GLY A 22 -1.29 -28.58 35.42
CA GLY A 22 -1.74 -27.25 35.02
C GLY A 22 -0.63 -26.45 34.33
N TRP A 23 -1.03 -25.60 33.36
CA TRP A 23 -0.17 -24.78 32.50
C TRP A 23 0.92 -23.97 33.23
N TRP A 24 0.81 -23.77 34.54
CA TRP A 24 1.73 -22.95 35.34
C TRP A 24 2.56 -23.74 36.38
N GLY A 25 2.49 -25.07 36.41
CA GLY A 25 3.24 -25.89 37.38
C GLY A 25 4.64 -26.31 36.89
N GLY A 26 5.70 -25.93 37.62
CA GLY A 26 6.92 -26.73 37.75
C GLY A 26 8.09 -26.54 36.75
N ALA A 27 8.37 -25.33 36.23
CA ALA A 27 9.46 -25.12 35.25
C ALA A 27 10.33 -23.85 35.45
N GLY A 28 10.48 -23.34 36.69
CA GLY A 28 11.12 -22.05 36.95
C GLY A 28 12.59 -21.96 36.50
N GLY A 29 13.38 -23.02 36.69
CA GLY A 29 14.81 -23.03 36.33
C GLY A 29 15.07 -23.07 34.81
N GLU A 30 14.29 -23.87 34.08
CA GLU A 30 14.36 -23.97 32.61
C GLU A 30 13.90 -22.67 31.94
N LEU A 31 12.85 -22.04 32.49
CA LEU A 31 12.38 -20.73 32.05
C LEU A 31 13.47 -19.66 32.18
N ILE A 32 14.16 -19.59 33.33
CA ILE A 32 15.25 -18.62 33.54
C ILE A 32 16.43 -18.87 32.57
N GLY A 33 16.76 -20.14 32.30
CA GLY A 33 17.78 -20.49 31.32
C GLY A 33 17.43 -19.98 29.92
N GLU A 34 16.19 -20.21 29.49
CA GLU A 34 15.69 -19.75 28.19
C GLU A 34 15.68 -18.21 28.11
N LEU A 35 15.24 -17.52 29.17
CA LEU A 35 15.26 -16.05 29.26
C LEU A 35 16.68 -15.46 29.11
N ARG A 36 17.69 -16.10 29.69
CA ARG A 36 19.08 -15.62 29.64
C ARG A 36 19.71 -15.82 28.26
N LEU A 37 19.42 -16.95 27.63
CA LEU A 37 19.87 -17.25 26.27
C LEU A 37 19.26 -16.25 25.29
N LEU A 38 17.95 -15.99 25.44
CA LEU A 38 17.24 -14.92 24.77
C LEU A 38 17.97 -13.60 24.96
N SER A 39 18.10 -13.07 26.18
CA SER A 39 18.63 -11.71 26.40
C SER A 39 20.00 -11.44 25.74
N ASN A 40 20.86 -12.45 25.60
CA ASN A 40 22.19 -12.31 25.01
C ASN A 40 22.19 -12.18 23.47
N LEU A 41 21.16 -12.70 22.80
CA LEU A 41 21.05 -12.74 21.34
C LEU A 41 20.17 -11.61 20.78
N ALA A 42 19.60 -10.82 21.68
CA ALA A 42 18.66 -9.74 21.45
C ALA A 42 19.25 -8.60 20.63
N ALA A 43 20.07 -7.81 21.32
CA ALA A 43 20.66 -6.58 20.82
C ALA A 43 21.42 -6.78 19.49
N PRO A 44 22.04 -7.93 19.21
CA PRO A 44 22.60 -8.19 17.89
C PRO A 44 21.56 -8.33 16.75
N MET A 45 20.46 -9.09 16.93
CA MET A 45 19.43 -9.24 15.88
C MET A 45 18.64 -7.96 15.63
N VAL A 46 18.42 -7.23 16.70
CA VAL A 46 17.91 -5.87 16.73
C VAL A 46 18.71 -4.96 15.78
N ALA A 47 20.02 -4.90 15.96
CA ALA A 47 20.88 -4.04 15.17
C ALA A 47 20.98 -4.52 13.70
N VAL A 48 20.82 -5.81 13.43
CA VAL A 48 20.65 -6.36 12.07
C VAL A 48 19.45 -5.72 11.39
N LEU A 49 18.27 -5.83 11.99
CA LEU A 49 17.00 -5.44 11.38
C LEU A 49 16.90 -3.91 11.25
N ALA A 50 17.32 -3.18 12.28
CA ALA A 50 17.46 -1.73 12.21
C ALA A 50 18.42 -1.29 11.09
N SER A 51 19.55 -1.99 10.91
CA SER A 51 20.48 -1.67 9.82
C SER A 51 19.86 -1.90 8.44
N GLN A 52 19.06 -2.95 8.28
CA GLN A 52 18.37 -3.26 7.02
C GLN A 52 17.25 -2.27 6.70
N PHE A 53 16.48 -1.86 7.72
CA PHE A 53 15.43 -0.85 7.58
C PHE A 53 16.02 0.54 7.27
N LEU A 54 17.12 0.92 7.92
CA LEU A 54 17.76 2.21 7.67
C LEU A 54 18.26 2.37 6.23
N VAL A 55 18.55 1.28 5.50
CA VAL A 55 18.89 1.36 4.07
C VAL A 55 17.75 1.96 3.25
N THR A 56 16.51 1.54 3.47
CA THR A 56 15.35 2.06 2.73
C THR A 56 14.95 3.46 3.19
N VAL A 57 15.02 3.72 4.50
CA VAL A 57 14.76 5.06 5.07
C VAL A 57 15.75 6.09 4.51
N ILE A 58 17.05 5.81 4.56
CA ILE A 58 18.09 6.73 4.08
C ILE A 58 17.95 6.97 2.57
N SER A 59 17.66 5.93 1.80
CA SER A 59 17.38 6.06 0.36
C SER A 59 16.22 7.02 0.11
N THR A 60 15.11 6.86 0.83
CA THR A 60 13.92 7.72 0.69
C THR A 60 14.21 9.16 1.13
N MET A 61 14.91 9.35 2.24
CA MET A 61 15.33 10.69 2.71
C MET A 61 16.18 11.41 1.66
N MET A 62 17.14 10.71 1.04
CA MET A 62 17.97 11.31 -0.01
C MET A 62 17.17 11.66 -1.26
N VAL A 63 16.23 10.82 -1.67
CA VAL A 63 15.32 11.11 -2.79
C VAL A 63 14.42 12.31 -2.48
N GLY A 64 13.96 12.46 -1.23
CA GLY A 64 13.15 13.60 -0.79
C GLY A 64 13.78 14.97 -1.06
N HIS A 65 15.12 15.05 -1.15
CA HIS A 65 15.83 16.29 -1.46
C HIS A 65 15.93 16.60 -2.97
N LEU A 66 15.44 15.73 -3.86
CA LEU A 66 15.44 15.95 -5.31
C LEU A 66 14.23 16.75 -5.80
N GLY A 67 13.14 16.73 -5.04
CA GLY A 67 11.85 17.37 -5.36
C GLY A 67 10.65 16.46 -5.11
N GLU A 68 9.46 17.05 -5.13
CA GLU A 68 8.20 16.36 -4.82
C GLU A 68 7.88 15.22 -5.78
N LEU A 69 8.12 15.40 -7.09
CA LEU A 69 7.85 14.37 -8.10
C LEU A 69 8.72 13.12 -7.92
N ASP A 70 10.03 13.28 -7.69
CA ASP A 70 10.95 12.16 -7.44
C ASP A 70 10.56 11.41 -6.17
N LEU A 71 10.19 12.14 -5.11
CA LEU A 71 9.76 11.58 -3.84
C LEU A 71 8.44 10.81 -3.98
N ALA A 72 7.43 11.41 -4.63
CA ALA A 72 6.14 10.78 -4.87
C ALA A 72 6.28 9.48 -5.69
N GLY A 73 7.06 9.53 -6.78
CA GLY A 73 7.36 8.36 -7.60
C GLY A 73 8.08 7.25 -6.82
N ALA A 74 9.12 7.60 -6.05
CA ALA A 74 9.86 6.63 -5.23
C ALA A 74 9.03 6.06 -4.07
N ALA A 75 8.17 6.87 -3.44
CA ALA A 75 7.30 6.43 -2.35
C ALA A 75 6.25 5.42 -2.85
N ILE A 76 5.55 5.73 -3.95
CA ILE A 76 4.58 4.82 -4.58
C ILE A 76 5.27 3.54 -5.05
N ALA A 77 6.43 3.65 -5.70
CA ALA A 77 7.21 2.49 -6.10
C ALA A 77 7.63 1.64 -4.89
N SER A 78 8.09 2.25 -3.80
CA SER A 78 8.50 1.54 -2.59
C SER A 78 7.32 0.81 -1.92
N SER A 79 6.16 1.46 -1.80
CA SER A 79 4.94 0.82 -1.29
C SER A 79 4.53 -0.37 -2.17
N LEU A 80 4.39 -0.19 -3.49
CA LEU A 80 3.95 -1.27 -4.37
C LEU A 80 4.95 -2.42 -4.49
N THR A 81 6.25 -2.14 -4.48
CA THR A 81 7.28 -3.19 -4.48
C THR A 81 7.35 -3.92 -3.14
N ALA A 82 7.08 -3.24 -2.02
CA ALA A 82 6.91 -3.87 -0.72
C ALA A 82 5.72 -4.85 -0.71
N VAL A 83 4.57 -4.44 -1.26
CA VAL A 83 3.35 -5.25 -1.38
C VAL A 83 3.55 -6.44 -2.31
N THR A 84 4.05 -6.21 -3.52
CA THR A 84 4.02 -7.22 -4.61
C THR A 84 5.24 -8.14 -4.64
N GLY A 85 6.36 -7.74 -4.01
CA GLY A 85 7.62 -8.50 -4.07
C GLY A 85 8.28 -8.74 -2.73
N PHE A 86 8.68 -7.69 -2.01
CA PHE A 86 9.52 -7.88 -0.81
C PHE A 86 8.79 -8.61 0.32
N SER A 87 7.51 -8.30 0.57
CA SER A 87 6.70 -9.03 1.57
C SER A 87 6.50 -10.51 1.16
N LEU A 88 6.18 -10.76 -0.11
CA LEU A 88 6.03 -12.12 -0.67
C LEU A 88 7.29 -12.96 -0.45
N LEU A 89 8.46 -12.45 -0.84
CA LEU A 89 9.73 -13.18 -0.68
C LEU A 89 10.12 -13.37 0.78
N SER A 90 9.94 -12.36 1.63
CA SER A 90 10.20 -12.45 3.07
C SER A 90 9.32 -13.52 3.72
N GLY A 91 8.03 -13.54 3.37
CA GLY A 91 7.08 -14.50 3.89
C GLY A 91 7.33 -15.92 3.40
N MET A 92 7.65 -16.10 2.11
CA MET A 92 8.05 -17.41 1.58
C MET A 92 9.34 -17.95 2.21
N ALA A 93 10.35 -17.09 2.38
CA ALA A 93 11.59 -17.46 3.04
C ALA A 93 11.37 -17.89 4.49
N SER A 94 10.36 -17.37 5.17
CA SER A 94 10.05 -17.74 6.55
C SER A 94 9.58 -19.20 6.72
N GLY A 95 9.19 -19.90 5.64
CA GLY A 95 9.00 -21.35 5.65
C GLY A 95 10.28 -22.14 6.02
N LEU A 96 11.46 -21.55 5.83
CA LEU A 96 12.72 -22.12 6.30
C LEU A 96 12.83 -22.14 7.82
N GLU A 97 12.10 -21.31 8.56
CA GLU A 97 12.14 -21.34 10.03
C GLU A 97 11.63 -22.67 10.59
N THR A 98 10.63 -23.28 9.92
CA THR A 98 10.17 -24.65 10.20
C THR A 98 11.21 -25.66 9.76
N LEU A 99 11.57 -25.65 8.46
CA LEU A 99 12.36 -26.72 7.85
C LEU A 99 13.79 -26.75 8.40
N CYS A 100 14.50 -25.61 8.36
CA CYS A 100 15.86 -25.52 8.87
C CYS A 100 15.90 -25.72 10.38
N GLY A 101 14.93 -25.18 11.13
CA GLY A 101 14.91 -25.32 12.58
C GLY A 101 14.60 -26.76 13.04
N GLN A 102 13.59 -27.41 12.46
CA GLN A 102 13.28 -28.82 12.77
C GLN A 102 14.46 -29.73 12.36
N ALA A 103 15.06 -29.52 11.19
CA ALA A 103 16.25 -30.27 10.76
C ALA A 103 17.44 -30.04 11.70
N TYR A 104 17.70 -28.80 12.12
CA TYR A 104 18.78 -28.47 13.05
C TYR A 104 18.57 -29.10 14.43
N GLY A 105 17.33 -29.03 14.96
CA GLY A 105 16.93 -29.68 16.20
C GLY A 105 17.12 -31.21 16.19
N ALA A 106 16.79 -31.85 15.06
CA ALA A 106 17.03 -33.28 14.84
C ALA A 106 18.50 -33.64 14.58
N LYS A 107 19.41 -32.66 14.55
CA LYS A 107 20.84 -32.82 14.20
C LYS A 107 21.07 -33.28 12.76
N GLU A 108 20.09 -33.08 11.87
CA GLU A 108 20.21 -33.30 10.43
C GLU A 108 20.80 -32.07 9.74
N PHE A 109 22.02 -31.70 10.15
CA PHE A 109 22.66 -30.45 9.72
C PHE A 109 22.79 -30.34 8.20
N HIS A 110 23.06 -31.45 7.51
CA HIS A 110 23.14 -31.47 6.05
C HIS A 110 21.86 -30.94 5.38
N MET A 111 20.69 -31.30 5.92
CA MET A 111 19.39 -30.91 5.36
C MET A 111 19.14 -29.41 5.48
N VAL A 112 19.69 -28.74 6.48
CA VAL A 112 19.62 -27.27 6.62
C VAL A 112 20.16 -26.57 5.37
N GLY A 113 21.31 -27.02 4.86
CA GLY A 113 21.89 -26.49 3.62
C GLY A 113 21.06 -26.82 2.37
N ILE A 114 20.52 -28.03 2.29
CA ILE A 114 19.66 -28.45 1.17
C ILE A 114 18.36 -27.63 1.14
N HIS A 115 17.72 -27.40 2.28
CA HIS A 115 16.54 -26.54 2.40
C HIS A 115 16.82 -25.12 1.96
N MET A 116 17.97 -24.55 2.37
CA MET A 116 18.39 -23.21 1.96
C MET A 116 18.50 -23.12 0.42
N TYR A 117 19.21 -24.05 -0.23
CA TYR A 117 19.34 -24.01 -1.69
C TYR A 117 18.00 -24.23 -2.41
N ARG A 118 17.15 -25.11 -1.89
CA ARG A 118 15.80 -25.34 -2.40
C ARG A 118 14.94 -24.09 -2.32
N ALA A 119 14.99 -23.37 -1.20
CA ALA A 119 14.29 -22.10 -1.04
C ALA A 119 14.85 -21.03 -1.98
N ILE A 120 16.19 -20.91 -2.11
CA ILE A 120 16.82 -19.99 -3.08
C ILE A 120 16.30 -20.25 -4.49
N LEU A 121 16.30 -21.51 -4.95
CA LEU A 121 15.79 -21.87 -6.27
C LEU A 121 14.30 -21.51 -6.42
N SER A 122 13.49 -21.82 -5.41
CA SER A 122 12.05 -21.55 -5.42
C SER A 122 11.75 -20.04 -5.45
N LEU A 123 12.44 -19.25 -4.64
CA LEU A 123 12.26 -17.80 -4.58
C LEU A 123 12.75 -17.13 -5.86
N LEU A 124 13.86 -17.58 -6.46
CA LEU A 124 14.31 -17.07 -7.76
C LEU A 124 13.30 -17.33 -8.87
N LEU A 125 12.59 -18.47 -8.85
CA LEU A 125 11.50 -18.74 -9.78
C LEU A 125 10.32 -17.78 -9.56
N VAL A 126 9.97 -17.47 -8.30
CA VAL A 126 8.91 -16.49 -7.98
C VAL A 126 9.32 -15.05 -8.34
N CYS A 127 10.61 -14.72 -8.29
CA CYS A 127 11.08 -13.42 -8.75
C CYS A 127 10.80 -13.17 -10.24
N ILE A 128 10.64 -14.20 -11.07
CA ILE A 128 10.35 -14.05 -12.51
C ILE A 128 9.00 -13.36 -12.75
N PRO A 129 7.85 -13.90 -12.31
CA PRO A 129 6.56 -13.23 -12.50
C PRO A 129 6.48 -11.87 -11.78
N VAL A 130 7.10 -11.73 -10.59
CA VAL A 130 7.16 -10.43 -9.89
C VAL A 130 7.94 -9.40 -10.70
N SER A 131 9.08 -9.79 -11.30
CA SER A 131 9.86 -8.89 -12.16
C SER A 131 9.09 -8.48 -13.41
N VAL A 132 8.31 -9.39 -14.00
CA VAL A 132 7.41 -9.07 -15.13
C VAL A 132 6.39 -8.01 -14.71
N LEU A 133 5.74 -8.18 -13.56
CA LEU A 133 4.82 -7.16 -13.01
C LEU A 133 5.53 -5.80 -12.83
N TRP A 134 6.76 -5.82 -12.28
CA TRP A 134 7.54 -4.61 -12.02
C TRP A 134 7.99 -3.89 -13.30
N ILE A 135 8.27 -4.63 -14.38
CA ILE A 135 8.56 -4.05 -15.70
C ILE A 135 7.37 -3.24 -16.23
N TYR A 136 6.15 -3.69 -15.96
CA TYR A 136 4.90 -3.01 -16.37
C TYR A 136 4.34 -2.06 -15.30
N MET A 137 5.11 -1.72 -14.25
CA MET A 137 4.58 -0.95 -13.12
C MET A 137 4.06 0.44 -13.54
N ARG A 138 4.70 1.08 -14.54
CA ARG A 138 4.20 2.34 -15.10
C ARG A 138 2.78 2.19 -15.63
N GLN A 139 2.54 1.17 -16.46
CA GLN A 139 1.24 0.92 -17.09
C GLN A 139 0.19 0.51 -16.05
N VAL A 140 0.60 -0.27 -15.04
CA VAL A 140 -0.28 -0.63 -13.92
C VAL A 140 -0.74 0.62 -13.16
N LEU A 141 0.19 1.52 -12.85
CA LEU A 141 -0.13 2.78 -12.16
C LEU A 141 -1.06 3.68 -12.98
N GLN A 142 -0.77 3.82 -14.28
CA GLN A 142 -1.63 4.57 -15.21
C GLN A 142 -3.03 3.96 -15.31
N LEU A 143 -3.14 2.63 -15.34
CA LEU A 143 -4.42 1.92 -15.39
C LEU A 143 -5.25 2.12 -14.11
N VAL A 144 -4.60 2.28 -12.96
CA VAL A 144 -5.26 2.60 -11.67
C VAL A 144 -5.63 4.09 -11.58
N GLY A 145 -5.23 4.90 -12.56
CA GLY A 145 -5.54 6.34 -12.64
C GLY A 145 -4.57 7.23 -11.87
N GLN A 146 -3.31 6.81 -11.70
CA GLN A 146 -2.26 7.68 -11.16
C GLN A 146 -1.73 8.65 -12.22
N ASP A 147 -1.26 9.82 -11.78
CA ASP A 147 -0.66 10.84 -12.63
C ASP A 147 0.42 10.23 -13.56
N PRO A 148 0.44 10.56 -14.86
CA PRO A 148 1.38 9.96 -15.81
C PRO A 148 2.86 10.21 -15.50
N LEU A 149 3.21 11.36 -14.92
CA LEU A 149 4.59 11.70 -14.56
C LEU A 149 5.03 10.93 -13.32
N VAL A 150 4.18 10.88 -12.29
CA VAL A 150 4.42 10.07 -11.09
C VAL A 150 4.52 8.59 -11.45
N SER A 151 3.64 8.10 -12.32
CA SER A 151 3.66 6.72 -12.83
C SER A 151 4.94 6.40 -13.61
N GLN A 152 5.45 7.38 -14.38
CA GLN A 152 6.71 7.24 -15.09
C GLN A 152 7.90 7.13 -14.14
N GLU A 153 7.98 8.00 -13.13
CA GLU A 153 9.06 7.98 -12.15
C GLU A 153 9.01 6.75 -11.25
N ALA A 154 7.81 6.36 -10.79
CA ALA A 154 7.61 5.12 -10.03
C ALA A 154 7.96 3.86 -10.85
N GLY A 155 7.57 3.82 -12.13
CA GLY A 155 7.91 2.73 -13.04
C GLY A 155 9.42 2.61 -13.27
N ARG A 156 10.11 3.74 -13.48
CA ARG A 156 11.57 3.76 -13.58
C ARG A 156 12.23 3.27 -12.29
N TYR A 157 11.83 3.81 -11.15
CA TYR A 157 12.36 3.39 -9.85
C TYR A 157 12.19 1.88 -9.62
N THR A 158 10.99 1.36 -9.89
CA THR A 158 10.63 -0.06 -9.75
C THR A 158 11.45 -0.98 -10.66
N LEU A 159 11.68 -0.58 -11.91
CA LEU A 159 12.51 -1.34 -12.85
C LEU A 159 13.94 -1.55 -12.30
N TRP A 160 14.52 -0.51 -11.69
CA TRP A 160 15.87 -0.55 -11.12
C TRP A 160 15.94 -1.25 -9.75
N LEU A 161 14.80 -1.57 -9.13
CA LEU A 161 14.73 -2.41 -7.94
C LEU A 161 14.75 -3.92 -8.25
N ILE A 162 14.56 -4.35 -9.50
CA ILE A 162 14.56 -5.79 -9.87
C ILE A 162 15.83 -6.53 -9.41
N PRO A 163 17.05 -5.98 -9.55
CA PRO A 163 18.25 -6.62 -8.99
C PRO A 163 18.21 -6.77 -7.47
N ALA A 164 17.59 -5.81 -6.76
CA ALA A 164 17.41 -5.85 -5.31
C ALA A 164 16.42 -6.97 -4.91
N LEU A 165 15.38 -7.21 -5.70
CA LEU A 165 14.41 -8.30 -5.49
C LEU A 165 15.11 -9.67 -5.45
N LEU A 166 15.99 -9.93 -6.43
CA LEU A 166 16.77 -11.18 -6.49
C LEU A 166 17.71 -11.32 -5.29
N ALA A 167 18.43 -10.25 -4.96
CA ALA A 167 19.33 -10.24 -3.80
C ALA A 167 18.57 -10.46 -2.49
N HIS A 168 17.39 -9.85 -2.34
CA HIS A 168 16.56 -10.01 -1.16
C HIS A 168 16.12 -11.46 -0.98
N GLY A 169 15.62 -12.12 -2.04
CA GLY A 169 15.22 -13.52 -1.97
C GLY A 169 16.35 -14.46 -1.53
N ILE A 170 17.55 -14.29 -2.10
CA ILE A 170 18.74 -15.05 -1.69
C ILE A 170 19.14 -14.71 -0.26
N GLY A 171 19.23 -13.41 0.06
CA GLY A 171 19.67 -12.89 1.35
C GLY A 171 18.80 -13.40 2.49
N GLN A 172 17.47 -13.38 2.32
CA GLN A 172 16.53 -13.94 3.30
C GLN A 172 16.82 -15.42 3.58
N CYS A 173 17.08 -16.23 2.55
CA CYS A 173 17.41 -17.65 2.74
C CYS A 173 18.72 -17.86 3.51
N LEU A 174 19.76 -17.10 3.20
CA LEU A 174 21.04 -17.15 3.93
C LEU A 174 20.86 -16.77 5.40
N MET A 175 20.06 -15.74 5.67
CA MET A 175 19.74 -15.28 7.01
C MET A 175 18.99 -16.35 7.81
N LYS A 176 18.02 -17.05 7.22
CA LYS A 176 17.31 -18.15 7.90
C LYS A 176 18.21 -19.34 8.23
N LEU A 177 19.18 -19.68 7.36
CA LEU A 177 20.17 -20.72 7.69
C LEU A 177 21.05 -20.33 8.89
N LEU A 178 21.51 -19.09 8.95
CA LEU A 178 22.32 -18.60 10.08
C LEU A 178 21.48 -18.51 11.36
N LEU A 179 20.24 -18.06 11.24
CA LEU A 179 19.30 -17.96 12.36
C LEU A 179 18.96 -19.32 12.96
N ALA A 180 18.74 -20.37 12.14
CA ALA A 180 18.49 -21.74 12.63
C ALA A 180 19.63 -22.26 13.53
N GLN A 181 20.88 -21.84 13.23
CA GLN A 181 22.08 -22.14 14.01
C GLN A 181 22.34 -21.16 15.16
N SER A 182 21.47 -20.16 15.37
CA SER A 182 21.67 -19.04 16.31
C SER A 182 22.95 -18.22 16.03
N LEU A 183 23.40 -18.16 14.77
CA LEU A 183 24.60 -17.43 14.34
C LEU A 183 24.26 -16.00 13.93
N ILE A 184 24.08 -15.13 14.93
CA ILE A 184 23.62 -13.76 14.73
C ILE A 184 24.75 -12.77 14.42
N LEU A 185 25.92 -12.96 15.03
CA LEU A 185 27.06 -12.04 14.85
C LEU A 185 27.44 -11.79 13.36
N PRO A 186 27.47 -12.80 12.47
CA PRO A 186 27.75 -12.58 11.05
C PRO A 186 26.67 -11.74 10.36
N MET A 187 25.40 -11.93 10.76
CA MET A 187 24.27 -11.16 10.27
C MET A 187 24.42 -9.69 10.68
N LEU A 188 24.84 -9.44 11.93
CA LEU A 188 25.08 -8.11 12.46
C LEU A 188 26.21 -7.40 11.71
N LEU A 189 27.37 -8.04 11.63
CA LEU A 189 28.55 -7.44 11.00
C LEU A 189 28.30 -7.14 9.52
N SER A 190 27.65 -8.05 8.79
CA SER A 190 27.32 -7.84 7.38
C SER A 190 26.26 -6.74 7.18
N SER A 191 25.21 -6.70 8.00
CA SER A 191 24.15 -5.68 7.87
C SER A 191 24.68 -4.28 8.26
N ALA A 192 25.46 -4.17 9.34
CA ALA A 192 26.10 -2.93 9.75
C ALA A 192 27.11 -2.43 8.70
N ALA A 193 27.96 -3.32 8.17
CA ALA A 193 28.88 -2.97 7.08
C ALA A 193 28.13 -2.51 5.83
N THR A 194 27.04 -3.20 5.48
CA THR A 194 26.16 -2.82 4.35
C THR A 194 25.61 -1.42 4.54
N LEU A 195 25.08 -1.09 5.73
CA LEU A 195 24.56 0.25 6.03
C LEU A 195 25.65 1.31 5.92
N CYS A 196 26.81 1.09 6.53
CA CYS A 196 27.94 2.03 6.50
C CYS A 196 28.41 2.32 5.07
N ILE A 197 28.36 1.33 4.17
CA ILE A 197 28.71 1.49 2.76
C ILE A 197 27.54 2.10 1.97
N HIS A 198 26.30 1.78 2.34
CA HIS A 198 25.09 2.28 1.68
C HIS A 198 24.99 3.80 1.76
N VAL A 199 25.25 4.42 2.90
CA VAL A 199 25.12 5.89 3.07
C VAL A 199 25.94 6.69 2.04
N PRO A 200 27.29 6.53 1.95
CA PRO A 200 28.07 7.25 0.95
C PRO A 200 27.76 6.81 -0.49
N LEU A 201 27.44 5.52 -0.71
CA LEU A 201 27.06 5.02 -2.02
C LEU A 201 25.78 5.67 -2.52
N CYS A 202 24.72 5.67 -1.71
CA CYS A 202 23.44 6.26 -2.04
C CYS A 202 23.58 7.76 -2.28
N TRP A 203 24.33 8.47 -1.44
CA TRP A 203 24.60 9.89 -1.65
C TRP A 203 25.27 10.18 -2.99
N ALA A 204 26.31 9.41 -3.34
CA ALA A 204 27.01 9.57 -4.61
C ALA A 204 26.10 9.25 -5.81
N MET A 205 25.32 8.18 -5.73
CA MET A 205 24.42 7.76 -6.80
C MET A 205 23.26 8.75 -6.98
N VAL A 206 22.67 9.26 -5.90
CA VAL A 206 21.55 10.22 -5.97
C VAL A 206 22.02 11.60 -6.45
N PHE A 207 23.09 12.14 -5.86
CA PHE A 207 23.46 13.56 -6.06
C PHE A 207 24.62 13.82 -7.01
N LYS A 208 25.51 12.85 -7.27
CA LYS A 208 26.73 13.06 -8.08
C LYS A 208 26.71 12.37 -9.44
N SER A 209 26.05 11.22 -9.56
CA SER A 209 26.06 10.43 -10.79
C SER A 209 25.09 10.93 -11.88
N GLY A 210 24.16 11.83 -11.53
CA GLY A 210 23.06 12.26 -12.40
C GLY A 210 21.88 11.28 -12.45
N LEU A 211 21.92 10.18 -11.69
CA LEU A 211 20.86 9.15 -11.68
C LEU A 211 19.62 9.51 -10.84
N ARG A 212 19.65 10.57 -10.02
CA ARG A 212 18.49 11.04 -9.22
C ARG A 212 17.84 9.90 -8.41
N ASN A 213 16.51 9.74 -8.46
CA ASN A 213 15.76 8.70 -7.75
C ASN A 213 16.18 7.27 -8.13
N VAL A 214 16.50 7.02 -9.41
CA VAL A 214 17.06 5.74 -9.90
C VAL A 214 18.38 5.42 -9.20
N GLY A 215 19.16 6.44 -8.85
CA GLY A 215 20.38 6.29 -8.07
C GLY A 215 20.15 5.64 -6.71
N ALA A 216 19.02 5.94 -6.06
CA ALA A 216 18.63 5.31 -4.79
C ALA A 216 18.15 3.86 -4.98
N ALA A 217 17.33 3.57 -5.99
CA ALA A 217 16.95 2.18 -6.29
C ALA A 217 18.17 1.28 -6.57
N LEU A 218 19.13 1.79 -7.35
CA LEU A 218 20.36 1.07 -7.67
C LEU A 218 21.28 0.91 -6.45
N SER A 219 21.37 1.91 -5.58
CA SER A 219 22.17 1.81 -4.34
C SER A 219 21.60 0.76 -3.39
N ILE A 220 20.27 0.64 -3.27
CA ILE A 220 19.59 -0.44 -2.53
C ILE A 220 19.99 -1.80 -3.11
N GLY A 221 19.89 -1.97 -4.44
CA GLY A 221 20.26 -3.22 -5.10
C GLY A 221 21.71 -3.63 -4.86
N ILE A 222 22.65 -2.69 -4.99
CA ILE A 222 24.07 -2.93 -4.70
C ILE A 222 24.28 -3.31 -3.23
N SER A 223 23.64 -2.61 -2.30
CA SER A 223 23.72 -2.89 -0.87
C SER A 223 23.20 -4.28 -0.52
N TYR A 224 22.09 -4.71 -1.12
CA TYR A 224 21.54 -6.05 -0.87
C TYR A 224 22.46 -7.14 -1.43
N TRP A 225 23.01 -6.97 -2.63
CA TRP A 225 24.00 -7.90 -3.17
C TRP A 225 25.28 -7.96 -2.34
N LEU A 226 25.77 -6.81 -1.88
CA LEU A 226 26.92 -6.74 -0.97
C LEU A 226 26.66 -7.57 0.29
N ASN A 227 25.47 -7.44 0.89
CA ASN A 227 25.09 -8.23 2.06
C ASN A 227 25.04 -9.74 1.75
N VAL A 228 24.44 -10.13 0.61
CA VAL A 228 24.41 -11.52 0.12
C VAL A 228 25.82 -12.08 -0.02
N PHE A 229 26.76 -11.34 -0.61
CA PHE A 229 28.13 -11.79 -0.76
C PHE A 229 28.84 -11.95 0.58
N MET A 230 28.69 -11.00 1.51
CA MET A 230 29.29 -11.11 2.85
C MET A 230 28.77 -12.33 3.62
N LEU A 231 27.45 -12.55 3.61
CA LEU A 231 26.84 -13.72 4.25
C LEU A 231 27.23 -15.02 3.56
N GLY A 232 27.23 -15.04 2.22
CA GLY A 232 27.63 -16.20 1.42
C GLY A 232 29.09 -16.59 1.67
N MET A 233 30.00 -15.61 1.73
CA MET A 233 31.40 -15.83 2.11
C MET A 233 31.52 -16.39 3.53
N TYR A 234 30.79 -15.83 4.49
CA TYR A 234 30.79 -16.34 5.86
C TYR A 234 30.36 -17.81 5.90
N ILE A 235 29.23 -18.16 5.29
CA ILE A 235 28.72 -19.54 5.24
C ILE A 235 29.71 -20.46 4.52
N ARG A 236 30.38 -19.98 3.47
CA ARG A 236 31.33 -20.77 2.68
C ARG A 236 32.63 -21.06 3.41
N TYR A 237 33.14 -20.15 4.24
CA TYR A 237 34.47 -20.24 4.84
C TYR A 237 34.48 -20.46 6.36
N SER A 238 33.41 -20.11 7.07
CA SER A 238 33.35 -20.26 8.53
C SER A 238 33.31 -21.74 8.95
N PRO A 239 34.14 -22.17 9.92
CA PRO A 239 34.07 -23.52 10.46
C PRO A 239 32.75 -23.79 11.19
N LYS A 240 32.08 -22.75 11.71
CA LYS A 240 30.80 -22.90 12.42
C LYS A 240 29.66 -23.40 11.53
N CYS A 241 29.72 -23.12 10.22
CA CYS A 241 28.70 -23.53 9.26
C CYS A 241 29.09 -24.84 8.54
N LYS A 242 30.22 -25.48 8.88
CA LYS A 242 30.77 -26.61 8.13
C LYS A 242 29.78 -27.77 8.00
N ASP A 243 29.06 -28.09 9.07
CA ASP A 243 28.14 -29.23 9.13
C ASP A 243 26.79 -28.92 8.46
N CYS A 244 26.36 -27.65 8.53
CA CYS A 244 25.13 -27.17 7.88
C CYS A 244 25.33 -26.83 6.39
N ARG A 245 26.58 -26.77 5.92
CA ARG A 245 26.93 -26.45 4.53
C ARG A 245 26.81 -27.70 3.66
N ALA A 246 25.72 -27.78 2.89
CA ALA A 246 25.56 -28.80 1.86
C ALA A 246 26.26 -28.39 0.54
N PRO A 247 26.69 -29.35 -0.30
CA PRO A 247 26.99 -29.07 -1.70
C PRO A 247 25.69 -28.79 -2.47
N ILE A 248 25.79 -27.98 -3.53
CA ILE A 248 24.68 -27.83 -4.47
C ILE A 248 24.48 -29.18 -5.17
N SER A 249 23.31 -29.81 -4.96
CA SER A 249 23.00 -31.14 -5.47
C SER A 249 21.60 -31.18 -6.11
N LYS A 250 21.30 -32.25 -6.85
CA LYS A 250 19.96 -32.48 -7.43
C LYS A 250 18.87 -32.62 -6.35
N GLU A 251 19.24 -32.85 -5.10
CA GLU A 251 18.32 -32.99 -3.97
C GLU A 251 17.61 -31.68 -3.62
N ALA A 252 18.24 -30.53 -3.91
CA ALA A 252 17.61 -29.23 -3.77
C ALA A 252 16.34 -29.11 -4.64
N PHE A 253 16.29 -29.80 -5.80
CA PHE A 253 15.14 -29.78 -6.71
C PHE A 253 14.01 -30.73 -6.29
N LYS A 254 14.30 -31.82 -5.58
CA LYS A 254 13.30 -32.86 -5.26
C LYS A 254 12.23 -32.38 -4.27
N GLY A 255 12.59 -31.52 -3.32
CA GLY A 255 11.69 -31.11 -2.24
C GLY A 255 10.99 -29.77 -2.44
N ILE A 256 11.02 -29.18 -3.64
CA ILE A 256 10.41 -27.86 -3.90
C ILE A 256 8.93 -27.84 -3.48
N GLY A 257 8.18 -28.90 -3.78
CA GLY A 257 6.77 -29.03 -3.38
C GLY A 257 6.58 -28.88 -1.87
N GLU A 258 7.34 -29.62 -1.05
CA GLU A 258 7.27 -29.55 0.41
C GLU A 258 7.66 -28.17 0.96
N PHE A 259 8.65 -27.52 0.35
CA PHE A 259 8.95 -26.13 0.69
C PHE A 259 7.77 -25.21 0.39
N MET A 260 7.15 -25.33 -0.79
CA MET A 260 6.01 -24.49 -1.19
C MET A 260 4.78 -24.67 -0.30
N LYS A 261 4.54 -25.89 0.23
CA LYS A 261 3.44 -26.17 1.17
C LYS A 261 3.54 -25.34 2.46
N LEU A 262 4.76 -25.01 2.91
CA LEU A 262 5.00 -24.16 4.08
C LEU A 262 5.21 -22.69 3.68
N ALA A 263 5.90 -22.45 2.57
CA ALA A 263 6.25 -21.12 2.11
C ALA A 263 5.04 -20.30 1.67
N LEU A 264 4.09 -20.89 0.94
CA LEU A 264 2.91 -20.17 0.46
C LEU A 264 2.01 -19.68 1.60
N PRO A 265 1.58 -20.52 2.57
CA PRO A 265 0.84 -20.01 3.71
C PRO A 265 1.61 -19.01 4.56
N SER A 266 2.92 -19.22 4.75
CA SER A 266 3.77 -18.26 5.46
C SER A 266 3.82 -16.90 4.76
N ALA A 267 3.86 -16.92 3.42
CA ALA A 267 3.76 -15.72 2.61
C ALA A 267 2.40 -15.06 2.72
N SER A 268 1.31 -15.82 2.63
CA SER A 268 -0.04 -15.32 2.83
C SER A 268 -0.20 -14.65 4.20
N MET A 269 0.30 -15.25 5.28
CA MET A 269 0.26 -14.65 6.62
C MET A 269 0.89 -13.25 6.62
N LEU A 270 2.13 -13.13 6.13
CA LEU A 270 2.87 -11.86 6.14
C LEU A 270 2.27 -10.83 5.17
N CYS A 271 1.91 -11.26 3.96
CA CYS A 271 1.32 -10.39 2.95
C CYS A 271 -0.04 -9.85 3.40
N LEU A 272 -0.95 -10.70 3.90
CA LEU A 272 -2.28 -10.26 4.34
C LEU A 272 -2.21 -9.21 5.44
N GLU A 273 -1.26 -9.36 6.36
CA GLU A 273 -0.98 -8.39 7.43
C GLU A 273 -0.50 -7.06 6.83
N TRP A 274 0.56 -7.08 6.02
CA TRP A 274 1.14 -5.87 5.42
C TRP A 274 0.15 -5.14 4.50
N TRP A 275 -0.56 -5.89 3.66
CA TRP A 275 -1.52 -5.35 2.70
C TRP A 275 -2.74 -4.74 3.38
N SER A 276 -3.15 -5.23 4.56
CA SER A 276 -4.28 -4.66 5.31
C SER A 276 -4.01 -3.21 5.72
N PHE A 277 -2.78 -2.90 6.10
CA PHE A 277 -2.39 -1.52 6.42
C PHE A 277 -2.25 -0.65 5.17
N GLU A 278 -1.69 -1.15 4.07
CA GLU A 278 -1.67 -0.40 2.80
C GLU A 278 -3.08 -0.09 2.32
N LEU A 279 -4.00 -1.05 2.47
CA LEU A 279 -5.42 -0.82 2.20
C LEU A 279 -6.00 0.25 3.14
N LEU A 280 -5.68 0.24 4.43
CA LEU A 280 -6.14 1.28 5.36
C LEU A 280 -5.66 2.67 4.95
N ILE A 281 -4.39 2.83 4.56
CA ILE A 281 -3.84 4.11 4.10
C ILE A 281 -4.47 4.52 2.76
N LEU A 282 -4.74 3.57 1.88
CA LEU A 282 -5.48 3.85 0.65
C LEU A 282 -6.92 4.30 0.94
N LEU A 283 -7.59 3.67 1.91
CA LEU A 283 -8.94 4.05 2.34
C LEU A 283 -8.98 5.46 2.94
N SER A 284 -7.96 5.88 3.68
CA SER A 284 -7.94 7.25 4.22
C SER A 284 -7.89 8.33 3.15
N GLY A 285 -7.37 8.02 1.97
CA GLY A 285 -7.39 8.91 0.81
C GLY A 285 -8.81 9.25 0.32
N PHE A 286 -9.81 8.46 0.71
CA PHE A 286 -11.22 8.68 0.36
C PHE A 286 -12.04 9.35 1.48
N LEU A 287 -11.45 9.62 2.64
CA LEU A 287 -12.11 10.34 3.71
C LEU A 287 -12.15 11.86 3.41
N PRO A 288 -13.13 12.60 3.95
CA PRO A 288 -13.10 14.05 3.96
C PRO A 288 -11.79 14.56 4.58
N ASN A 289 -11.20 15.63 4.04
CA ASN A 289 -9.84 16.09 4.41
C ASN A 289 -8.77 15.00 4.23
N SER A 290 -8.77 14.33 3.07
CA SER A 290 -7.89 13.21 2.74
C SER A 290 -6.40 13.46 2.99
N GLN A 291 -5.91 14.70 2.82
CA GLN A 291 -4.53 15.07 3.13
C GLN A 291 -4.22 14.93 4.63
N LEU A 292 -5.09 15.42 5.50
CA LEU A 292 -4.94 15.32 6.95
C LEU A 292 -5.06 13.86 7.40
N GLU A 293 -6.12 13.18 7.00
CA GLU A 293 -6.39 11.79 7.41
C GLU A 293 -5.27 10.85 6.97
N THR A 294 -4.83 10.97 5.71
CA THR A 294 -3.73 10.14 5.17
C THR A 294 -2.40 10.46 5.83
N SER A 295 -2.12 11.74 6.11
CA SER A 295 -0.89 12.14 6.81
C SER A 295 -0.86 11.60 8.24
N VAL A 296 -1.94 11.77 9.00
CA VAL A 296 -2.05 11.29 10.39
C VAL A 296 -1.97 9.76 10.44
N LEU A 297 -2.70 9.04 9.59
CA LEU A 297 -2.66 7.57 9.57
C LEU A 297 -1.32 7.05 9.08
N SER A 298 -0.65 7.74 8.15
CA SER A 298 0.73 7.43 7.77
C SER A 298 1.69 7.64 8.93
N ILE A 299 1.58 8.74 9.68
CA ILE A 299 2.38 8.96 10.90
C ILE A 299 2.10 7.88 11.93
N CYS A 300 0.84 7.49 12.13
CA CYS A 300 0.47 6.40 13.03
C CYS A 300 1.07 5.07 12.56
N ARG A 301 1.05 4.77 11.25
CA ARG A 301 1.62 3.57 10.64
C ARG A 301 3.13 3.56 10.77
N TYR A 302 3.82 4.65 10.45
CA TYR A 302 5.25 4.77 10.64
C TYR A 302 5.64 4.74 12.11
N THR A 303 4.82 5.31 13.01
CA THR A 303 5.06 5.20 14.46
C THR A 303 4.89 3.76 14.89
N CYS A 304 3.82 3.06 14.49
CA CYS A 304 3.64 1.64 14.77
C CYS A 304 4.74 0.79 14.17
N GLU A 305 5.15 1.03 12.92
CA GLU A 305 6.20 0.27 12.26
C GLU A 305 7.55 0.57 12.90
N MET A 306 7.92 1.83 13.10
CA MET A 306 9.15 2.23 13.78
C MET A 306 9.15 1.71 15.20
N LEU A 307 8.05 1.81 15.95
CA LEU A 307 7.95 1.24 17.29
C LEU A 307 7.86 -0.27 17.26
N CYS A 308 7.35 -0.93 16.22
CA CYS A 308 7.42 -2.38 16.07
C CYS A 308 8.85 -2.79 15.69
N GLN A 309 9.58 -1.96 14.93
CA GLN A 309 10.99 -2.04 14.51
C GLN A 309 11.96 -1.72 15.68
N ILE A 310 11.56 -0.85 16.61
CA ILE A 310 12.25 -0.47 17.86
C ILE A 310 11.81 -1.36 19.03
N MET A 311 10.59 -1.84 19.04
CA MET A 311 10.21 -3.04 19.75
C MET A 311 10.95 -4.19 19.14
N LEU A 312 11.33 -4.18 17.87
CA LEU A 312 12.32 -5.05 17.25
C LEU A 312 13.77 -4.71 17.63
N ILE A 313 14.01 -3.54 18.25
CA ILE A 313 15.18 -3.27 19.10
C ILE A 313 15.08 -4.01 20.47
N LEU A 314 13.91 -4.58 20.77
CA LEU A 314 13.63 -5.49 21.88
C LEU A 314 13.15 -6.92 21.41
N ASN A 315 12.73 -7.14 20.15
CA ASN A 315 12.09 -8.36 19.61
C ASN A 315 13.15 -9.33 19.12
N LEU A 316 13.88 -9.80 20.10
CA LEU A 316 14.22 -11.19 20.28
C LEU A 316 13.23 -12.23 19.71
N PHE A 317 11.91 -12.00 19.70
CA PHE A 317 10.96 -13.11 19.89
C PHE A 317 10.32 -13.73 18.65
N ASN A 318 10.09 -13.05 17.52
CA ASN A 318 9.40 -13.67 16.36
C ASN A 318 10.27 -14.74 15.70
N CYS A 319 11.52 -14.39 15.43
CA CYS A 319 12.51 -15.30 14.87
C CYS A 319 12.96 -16.35 15.89
N TRP A 320 13.09 -15.99 17.18
CA TRP A 320 13.49 -16.93 18.23
C TRP A 320 12.40 -17.90 18.64
N SER A 321 11.15 -17.45 18.81
CA SER A 321 10.01 -18.33 19.11
C SER A 321 9.88 -19.39 18.03
N SER A 322 9.91 -18.98 16.76
CA SER A 322 9.92 -19.89 15.63
C SER A 322 11.11 -20.84 15.68
N THR A 323 12.35 -20.32 15.80
CA THR A 323 13.59 -21.13 15.81
C THR A 323 13.67 -22.11 16.99
N ARG A 324 13.29 -21.70 18.21
CA ARG A 324 13.34 -22.58 19.38
C ARG A 324 12.21 -23.58 19.37
N VAL A 325 10.98 -23.17 19.04
CA VAL A 325 9.87 -24.11 18.90
C VAL A 325 10.20 -25.14 17.83
N SER A 326 10.73 -24.74 16.66
CA SER A 326 11.12 -25.68 15.62
C SER A 326 12.30 -26.56 16.03
N ASN A 327 13.33 -26.01 16.68
CA ASN A 327 14.47 -26.79 17.18
C ASN A 327 14.05 -27.82 18.23
N GLU A 328 13.23 -27.45 19.23
CA GLU A 328 12.77 -28.35 20.28
C GLU A 328 11.82 -29.44 19.72
N LEU A 329 10.93 -29.07 18.79
CA LEU A 329 10.08 -30.05 18.09
C LEU A 329 10.90 -31.00 17.22
N GLY A 330 11.90 -30.50 16.50
CA GLY A 330 12.85 -31.30 15.73
C GLY A 330 13.70 -32.23 16.60
N ALA A 331 14.08 -31.79 17.80
CA ALA A 331 14.77 -32.58 18.81
C ALA A 331 13.86 -33.58 19.54
N TRP A 332 12.58 -33.63 19.19
CA TRP A 332 11.57 -34.49 19.82
C TRP A 332 11.39 -34.19 21.32
N GLN A 333 11.44 -32.91 21.68
CA GLN A 333 11.29 -32.39 23.04
C GLN A 333 10.05 -31.48 23.14
N PRO A 334 8.82 -32.03 23.17
CA PRO A 334 7.58 -31.24 23.22
C PRO A 334 7.49 -30.36 24.47
N LYS A 335 8.01 -30.82 25.62
CA LYS A 335 8.11 -30.02 26.85
C LYS A 335 9.00 -28.79 26.67
N GLY A 336 10.13 -28.94 25.98
CA GLY A 336 11.03 -27.82 25.64
C GLY A 336 10.33 -26.78 24.76
N ALA A 337 9.54 -27.23 23.78
CA ALA A 337 8.75 -26.33 22.93
C ALA A 337 7.71 -25.55 23.74
N ILE A 338 7.02 -26.19 24.70
CA ILE A 338 6.06 -25.51 25.59
C ILE A 338 6.75 -24.46 26.47
N VAL A 339 7.94 -24.75 27.00
CA VAL A 339 8.72 -23.79 27.79
C VAL A 339 9.12 -22.60 26.93
N ALA A 340 9.56 -22.81 25.69
CA ALA A 340 9.89 -21.75 24.75
C ALA A 340 8.67 -20.86 24.43
N VAL A 341 7.49 -21.45 24.23
CA VAL A 341 6.23 -20.71 24.03
C VAL A 341 5.89 -19.84 25.24
N LYS A 342 5.92 -20.39 26.45
CA LYS A 342 5.61 -19.63 27.67
C LYS A 342 6.60 -18.50 27.90
N ALA A 343 7.90 -18.75 27.69
CA ALA A 343 8.94 -17.75 27.81
C ALA A 343 8.70 -16.59 26.85
N THR A 344 8.46 -16.88 25.58
CA THR A 344 8.31 -15.85 24.53
C THR A 344 7.03 -15.03 24.69
N ILE A 345 5.91 -15.64 25.09
CA ILE A 345 4.67 -14.90 25.40
C ILE A 345 4.84 -13.98 26.60
N MET A 346 5.45 -14.46 27.70
CA MET A 346 5.66 -13.66 28.91
C MET A 346 6.49 -12.41 28.61
N ILE A 347 7.54 -12.55 27.80
CA ILE A 347 8.38 -11.40 27.48
C ILE A 347 7.67 -10.43 26.53
N ALA A 348 6.92 -10.93 25.54
CA ALA A 348 6.13 -10.08 24.65
C ALA A 348 5.14 -9.21 25.43
N VAL A 349 4.44 -9.78 26.44
CA VAL A 349 3.54 -8.99 27.31
C VAL A 349 4.32 -7.93 28.10
N CYS A 350 5.43 -8.30 28.75
CA CYS A 350 6.25 -7.35 29.52
C CYS A 350 6.77 -6.20 28.65
N GLU A 351 7.23 -6.52 27.44
CA GLU A 351 7.73 -5.56 26.47
C GLU A 351 6.62 -4.64 25.96
N ALA A 352 5.49 -5.21 25.55
CA ALA A 352 4.34 -4.45 25.09
C ALA A 352 3.88 -3.45 26.14
N VAL A 353 3.82 -3.84 27.42
CA VAL A 353 3.49 -2.93 28.53
C VAL A 353 4.53 -1.82 28.67
N LEU A 354 5.83 -2.15 28.59
CA LEU A 354 6.90 -1.15 28.68
C LEU A 354 6.84 -0.13 27.55
N VAL A 355 6.71 -0.58 26.30
CA VAL A 355 6.69 0.30 25.12
C VAL A 355 5.40 1.11 25.06
N CYS A 356 4.26 0.51 25.37
CA CYS A 356 3.00 1.25 25.46
C CYS A 356 3.05 2.31 26.56
N GLY A 357 3.68 1.98 27.70
CA GLY A 357 3.86 2.92 28.81
C GLY A 357 4.74 4.11 28.44
N THR A 358 5.87 3.88 27.76
CA THR A 358 6.77 4.95 27.32
C THR A 358 6.14 5.80 26.21
N LEU A 359 5.48 5.16 25.23
CA LEU A 359 4.77 5.85 24.15
C LEU A 359 3.66 6.75 24.72
N PHE A 360 2.82 6.21 25.61
CA PHE A 360 1.73 6.95 26.22
C PHE A 360 2.22 8.13 27.07
N ALA A 361 3.36 7.99 27.75
CA ALA A 361 4.02 9.08 28.47
C ALA A 361 4.58 10.16 27.53
N ALA A 362 5.02 9.77 26.33
CA ALA A 362 5.57 10.67 25.31
C ALA A 362 4.52 11.27 24.35
N ARG A 363 3.22 10.96 24.52
CA ARG A 363 2.15 11.25 23.55
C ARG A 363 2.10 12.71 23.06
N GLU A 364 2.31 13.67 23.96
CA GLU A 364 2.21 15.11 23.65
C GLU A 364 3.41 15.64 22.85
N ARG A 365 4.51 14.88 22.78
CA ARG A 365 5.71 15.26 22.01
C ARG A 365 5.85 14.49 20.69
N LEU A 366 5.14 13.37 20.56
CA LEU A 366 5.28 12.48 19.41
C LEU A 366 4.93 13.19 18.09
N GLY A 367 3.81 13.92 18.04
CA GLY A 367 3.37 14.60 16.82
C GLY A 367 4.41 15.60 16.29
N TYR A 368 5.09 16.32 17.18
CA TYR A 368 6.14 17.29 16.83
C TYR A 368 7.40 16.66 16.22
N ALA A 369 7.58 15.34 16.31
CA ALA A 369 8.67 14.66 15.60
C ALA A 369 8.40 14.54 14.09
N PHE A 370 7.14 14.67 13.65
CA PHE A 370 6.72 14.46 12.27
C PHE A 370 6.18 15.72 11.59
N SER A 371 5.48 16.59 12.32
CA SER A 371 4.89 17.80 11.76
C SER A 371 4.96 18.98 12.74
N TYR A 372 4.98 20.19 12.19
CA TYR A 372 4.83 21.45 12.92
C TYR A 372 3.40 22.00 12.85
N GLU A 373 2.50 21.33 12.12
CA GLU A 373 1.09 21.72 12.03
C GLU A 373 0.32 21.24 13.26
N GLU A 374 -0.20 22.18 14.06
CA GLU A 374 -0.89 21.88 15.33
C GLU A 374 -2.08 20.92 15.16
N GLU A 375 -2.80 20.99 14.04
CA GLU A 375 -3.91 20.06 13.75
C GLU A 375 -3.43 18.61 13.63
N VAL A 376 -2.33 18.37 12.89
CA VAL A 376 -1.70 17.04 12.77
C VAL A 376 -1.20 16.56 14.12
N VAL A 377 -0.52 17.43 14.88
CA VAL A 377 0.06 17.09 16.19
C VAL A 377 -1.03 16.72 17.21
N SER A 378 -2.09 17.51 17.27
CA SER A 378 -3.24 17.25 18.16
C SER A 378 -3.90 15.92 17.80
N TYR A 379 -4.14 15.68 16.51
CA TYR A 379 -4.79 14.45 16.06
C TYR A 379 -3.90 13.22 16.33
N VAL A 380 -2.60 13.27 16.04
CA VAL A 380 -1.66 12.19 16.41
C VAL A 380 -1.69 11.92 17.92
N THR A 381 -1.72 12.97 18.75
CA THR A 381 -1.80 12.83 20.22
C THR A 381 -3.07 12.09 20.66
N GLU A 382 -4.22 12.36 20.02
CA GLU A 382 -5.48 11.65 20.25
C GLU A 382 -5.46 10.20 19.75
N MET A 383 -4.65 9.89 18.73
CA MET A 383 -4.48 8.54 18.19
C MET A 383 -3.59 7.66 19.07
N VAL A 384 -2.69 8.23 19.88
CA VAL A 384 -1.71 7.47 20.69
C VAL A 384 -2.31 6.30 21.49
N PRO A 385 -3.46 6.42 22.18
CA PRO A 385 -4.05 5.27 22.87
C PRO A 385 -4.38 4.09 21.95
N LEU A 386 -4.85 4.37 20.72
CA LEU A 386 -5.12 3.35 19.71
C LEU A 386 -3.82 2.76 19.14
N ILE A 387 -2.79 3.59 18.97
CA ILE A 387 -1.44 3.13 18.62
C ILE A 387 -0.91 2.19 19.69
N CYS A 388 -1.04 2.52 20.99
CA CYS A 388 -0.66 1.62 22.08
C CYS A 388 -1.40 0.28 22.00
N CYS A 389 -2.71 0.28 21.72
CA CYS A 389 -3.46 -0.96 21.53
C CYS A 389 -2.92 -1.78 20.35
N SER A 390 -2.63 -1.12 19.22
CA SER A 390 -2.06 -1.76 18.04
C SER A 390 -0.72 -2.41 18.37
N VAL A 391 0.19 -1.64 18.97
CA VAL A 391 1.52 -2.08 19.39
C VAL A 391 1.46 -3.27 20.35
N PHE A 392 0.50 -3.28 21.28
CA PHE A 392 0.29 -4.41 22.19
C PHE A 392 -0.12 -5.69 21.44
N PHE A 393 -1.11 -5.62 20.55
CA PHE A 393 -1.56 -6.78 19.78
C PHE A 393 -0.51 -7.25 18.78
N GLU A 394 0.16 -6.33 18.08
CA GLU A 394 1.24 -6.63 17.13
C GLU A 394 2.40 -7.39 17.79
N SER A 395 2.79 -7.01 19.01
CA SER A 395 3.81 -7.73 19.79
C SER A 395 3.41 -9.19 20.05
N LEU A 396 2.16 -9.43 20.46
CA LEU A 396 1.65 -10.78 20.67
C LEU A 396 1.50 -11.56 19.35
N LEU A 397 1.03 -10.91 18.29
CA LEU A 397 0.84 -11.50 16.97
C LEU A 397 2.15 -11.93 16.35
N GLY A 398 3.20 -11.14 16.50
CA GLY A 398 4.54 -11.51 16.08
C GLY A 398 4.95 -12.86 16.68
N VAL A 399 4.81 -13.00 18.00
CA VAL A 399 5.22 -14.22 18.72
C VAL A 399 4.34 -15.40 18.35
N LEU A 400 3.02 -15.22 18.33
CA LEU A 400 2.09 -16.28 17.95
C LEU A 400 2.27 -16.73 16.50
N SER A 401 2.55 -15.79 15.58
CA SER A 401 2.90 -16.10 14.20
C SER A 401 4.26 -16.80 14.09
N GLY A 402 5.22 -16.43 14.94
CA GLY A 402 6.50 -17.14 15.09
C GLY A 402 6.30 -18.58 15.57
N ILE A 403 5.45 -18.81 16.58
CA ILE A 403 5.07 -20.14 17.06
C ILE A 403 4.37 -20.94 15.95
N SER A 404 3.50 -20.29 15.16
CA SER A 404 2.86 -20.88 13.99
C SER A 404 3.88 -21.39 12.96
N ARG A 405 4.89 -20.57 12.65
CA ARG A 405 5.99 -20.98 11.77
C ARG A 405 6.87 -22.06 12.40
N GLY A 406 7.21 -21.97 13.68
CA GLY A 406 8.07 -22.95 14.36
C GLY A 406 7.46 -24.35 14.42
N ALA A 407 6.17 -24.45 14.72
CA ALA A 407 5.45 -25.73 14.73
C ALA A 407 5.06 -26.24 13.33
N GLY A 408 4.94 -25.34 12.35
CA GLY A 408 4.69 -25.71 10.96
C GLY A 408 3.21 -25.89 10.62
N TRP A 409 2.37 -24.99 11.10
CA TRP A 409 0.92 -24.94 10.91
C TRP A 409 0.50 -23.54 10.43
N GLN A 410 1.33 -23.00 9.52
CA GLN A 410 1.16 -21.68 8.91
C GLN A 410 -0.08 -21.59 8.01
N ASP A 411 -0.57 -22.72 7.53
CA ASP A 411 -1.86 -22.84 6.84
C ASP A 411 -2.99 -22.33 7.73
N LEU A 412 -3.07 -22.80 8.97
CA LEU A 412 -4.07 -22.34 9.92
C LEU A 412 -3.86 -20.86 10.25
N GLY A 413 -2.61 -20.41 10.41
CA GLY A 413 -2.27 -19.01 10.60
C GLY A 413 -2.76 -18.12 9.45
N ALA A 414 -2.61 -18.54 8.20
CA ALA A 414 -3.06 -17.80 7.04
C ALA A 414 -4.59 -17.64 7.01
N TYR A 415 -5.35 -18.69 7.35
CA TYR A 415 -6.81 -18.59 7.47
C TYR A 415 -7.24 -17.63 8.57
N VAL A 416 -6.54 -17.66 9.71
CA VAL A 416 -6.82 -16.74 10.83
C VAL A 416 -6.56 -15.30 10.40
N ASN A 417 -5.41 -15.00 9.78
CA ASN A 417 -5.09 -13.66 9.27
C ASN A 417 -6.14 -13.16 8.28
N LEU A 418 -6.55 -14.02 7.35
CA LEU A 418 -7.58 -13.69 6.35
C LEU A 418 -8.92 -13.34 7.02
N GLY A 419 -9.40 -14.19 7.92
CA GLY A 419 -10.67 -13.96 8.61
C GLY A 419 -10.64 -12.76 9.55
N SER A 420 -9.58 -12.61 10.34
CA SER A 420 -9.49 -11.54 11.32
C SER A 420 -9.32 -10.15 10.68
N LEU A 421 -8.46 -10.02 9.67
CA LEU A 421 -8.17 -8.72 9.08
C LEU A 421 -9.19 -8.35 8.00
N TYR A 422 -9.62 -9.29 7.15
CA TYR A 422 -10.45 -8.99 5.98
C TYR A 422 -11.94 -9.24 6.19
N LEU A 423 -12.34 -10.17 7.08
CA LEU A 423 -13.75 -10.39 7.40
C LEU A 423 -14.22 -9.66 8.67
N VAL A 424 -13.30 -9.21 9.52
CA VAL A 424 -13.62 -8.47 10.75
C VAL A 424 -13.02 -7.07 10.72
N GLY A 425 -11.69 -6.95 10.61
CA GLY A 425 -11.00 -5.67 10.75
C GLY A 425 -11.38 -4.62 9.70
N ILE A 426 -11.25 -4.95 8.42
CA ILE A 426 -11.57 -4.05 7.29
C ILE A 426 -13.06 -3.66 7.28
N PRO A 427 -14.03 -4.57 7.43
CA PRO A 427 -15.44 -4.19 7.55
C PRO A 427 -15.71 -3.22 8.70
N ILE A 428 -15.14 -3.45 9.89
CA ILE A 428 -15.27 -2.51 11.02
C ILE A 428 -14.62 -1.16 10.69
N ALA A 429 -13.43 -1.17 10.06
CA ALA A 429 -12.73 0.05 9.64
C ALA A 429 -13.63 0.89 8.73
N VAL A 430 -14.22 0.26 7.71
CA VAL A 430 -15.09 0.91 6.73
C VAL A 430 -16.35 1.46 7.38
N VAL A 431 -17.03 0.66 8.20
CA VAL A 431 -18.27 1.08 8.88
C VAL A 431 -18.00 2.27 9.81
N LEU A 432 -16.94 2.21 10.61
CA LEU A 432 -16.61 3.29 11.54
C LEU A 432 -16.10 4.54 10.80
N GLY A 433 -15.18 4.37 9.85
CA GLY A 433 -14.54 5.46 9.14
C GLY A 433 -15.51 6.23 8.25
N PHE A 434 -16.31 5.52 7.44
CA PHE A 434 -17.19 6.13 6.45
C PHE A 434 -18.64 6.24 6.92
N LEU A 435 -19.28 5.13 7.32
CA LEU A 435 -20.72 5.12 7.62
C LEU A 435 -21.06 5.86 8.93
N MET A 436 -20.20 5.74 9.93
CA MET A 436 -20.38 6.42 11.22
C MET A 436 -19.60 7.74 11.31
N HIS A 437 -18.92 8.15 10.24
CA HIS A 437 -18.16 9.40 10.15
C HIS A 437 -17.14 9.60 11.29
N VAL A 438 -16.52 8.51 11.77
CA VAL A 438 -15.47 8.56 12.80
C VAL A 438 -14.09 8.91 12.18
N GLY A 439 -14.00 8.98 10.84
CA GLY A 439 -12.79 9.38 10.12
C GLY A 439 -11.64 8.38 10.29
N GLY A 440 -10.41 8.87 10.29
CA GLY A 440 -9.22 8.03 10.40
C GLY A 440 -9.14 7.21 11.70
N LYS A 441 -9.69 7.74 12.81
CA LYS A 441 -9.88 6.97 14.05
C LYS A 441 -10.69 5.71 13.82
N GLY A 442 -11.78 5.81 13.06
CA GLY A 442 -12.65 4.69 12.73
C GLY A 442 -11.92 3.61 11.94
N LEU A 443 -11.11 4.03 10.94
CA LEU A 443 -10.27 3.12 10.17
C LEU A 443 -9.29 2.36 11.08
N TRP A 444 -8.62 3.07 11.99
CA TRP A 444 -7.63 2.48 12.89
C TRP A 444 -8.24 1.53 13.93
N ILE A 445 -9.42 1.86 14.47
CA ILE A 445 -10.17 0.97 15.36
C ILE A 445 -10.49 -0.36 14.66
N GLY A 446 -10.81 -0.32 13.37
CA GLY A 446 -11.03 -1.54 12.58
C GLY A 446 -9.78 -2.43 12.52
N ILE A 447 -8.61 -1.87 12.21
CA ILE A 447 -7.36 -2.63 12.24
C ILE A 447 -7.04 -3.18 13.63
N VAL A 448 -7.20 -2.40 14.69
CA VAL A 448 -7.02 -2.88 16.07
C VAL A 448 -7.97 -4.03 16.39
N SER A 449 -9.22 -3.96 15.94
CA SER A 449 -10.22 -5.01 16.14
C SER A 449 -9.85 -6.30 15.40
N GLY A 450 -9.34 -6.17 14.17
CA GLY A 450 -8.80 -7.28 13.40
C GLY A 450 -7.60 -7.94 14.09
N ALA A 451 -6.62 -7.13 14.52
CA ALA A 451 -5.45 -7.60 15.26
C ALA A 451 -5.83 -8.30 16.57
N ALA A 452 -6.76 -7.73 17.35
CA ALA A 452 -7.24 -8.34 18.59
C ALA A 452 -7.91 -9.71 18.35
N THR A 453 -8.74 -9.81 17.31
CA THR A 453 -9.39 -11.06 16.90
C THR A 453 -8.35 -12.11 16.48
N GLN A 454 -7.36 -11.69 15.70
CA GLN A 454 -6.25 -12.53 15.26
C GLN A 454 -5.44 -13.07 16.46
N THR A 455 -5.10 -12.20 17.41
CA THR A 455 -4.36 -12.56 18.62
C THR A 455 -5.14 -13.59 19.43
N LEU A 456 -6.43 -13.36 19.65
CA LEU A 456 -7.28 -14.29 20.38
C LEU A 456 -7.33 -15.67 19.72
N LEU A 457 -7.59 -15.71 18.40
CA LEU A 457 -7.67 -16.97 17.67
C LEU A 457 -6.35 -17.73 17.68
N LEU A 458 -5.22 -17.08 17.39
CA LEU A 458 -3.90 -17.72 17.42
C LEU A 458 -3.50 -18.15 18.84
N ALA A 459 -3.88 -17.40 19.88
CA ALA A 459 -3.65 -17.78 21.27
C ALA A 459 -4.45 -19.03 21.66
N LEU A 460 -5.75 -19.08 21.32
CA LEU A 460 -6.59 -20.26 21.54
C LEU A 460 -6.02 -21.49 20.82
N ILE A 461 -5.69 -21.31 19.55
CA ILE A 461 -5.04 -22.32 18.72
C ILE A 461 -3.79 -22.85 19.43
N THR A 462 -2.87 -21.97 19.85
CA THR A 462 -1.65 -22.33 20.60
C THR A 462 -1.95 -23.05 21.92
N CYS A 463 -3.01 -22.65 22.63
CA CYS A 463 -3.43 -23.27 23.89
C CYS A 463 -3.99 -24.69 23.72
N PHE A 464 -4.63 -24.98 22.60
CA PHE A 464 -5.22 -26.29 22.33
C PHE A 464 -4.32 -27.21 21.49
N THR A 465 -3.10 -26.78 21.17
CA THR A 465 -2.12 -27.61 20.47
C THR A 465 -1.69 -28.79 21.32
N ASN A 466 -1.87 -29.99 20.76
CA ASN A 466 -1.19 -31.18 21.24
C ASN A 466 0.28 -31.15 20.77
N TRP A 467 1.18 -30.76 21.67
CA TRP A 467 2.61 -30.59 21.39
C TRP A 467 3.34 -31.90 21.08
N ASP A 468 2.91 -33.01 21.68
CA ASP A 468 3.46 -34.35 21.39
C ASP A 468 3.15 -34.76 19.94
N ARG A 469 1.91 -34.53 19.50
CA ARG A 469 1.50 -34.74 18.10
C ARG A 469 2.29 -33.84 17.15
N GLN A 470 2.55 -32.58 17.51
CA GLN A 470 3.35 -31.69 16.67
C GLN A 470 4.81 -32.14 16.56
N ALA A 471 5.41 -32.66 17.64
CA ALA A 471 6.74 -33.24 17.60
C ALA A 471 6.79 -34.49 16.70
N ALA A 472 5.75 -35.32 16.73
CA ALA A 472 5.62 -36.47 15.83
C ALA A 472 5.53 -36.05 14.35
N ILE A 473 4.74 -35.01 14.04
CA ILE A 473 4.65 -34.44 12.68
C ILE A 473 6.00 -33.89 12.21
N ALA A 474 6.72 -33.17 13.07
CA ALA A 474 8.06 -32.67 12.77
C ALA A 474 9.02 -33.82 12.44
N ARG A 475 8.99 -34.91 13.22
CA ARG A 475 9.78 -36.12 12.97
C ARG A 475 9.42 -36.80 11.64
N GLU A 476 8.13 -36.93 11.34
CA GLU A 476 7.65 -37.50 10.08
C GLU A 476 8.14 -36.69 8.86
N ARG A 477 8.10 -35.36 8.93
CA ARG A 477 8.62 -34.49 7.86
C ARG A 477 10.09 -34.78 7.56
N ILE A 478 10.91 -34.90 8.61
CA ILE A 478 12.34 -35.18 8.48
C ILE A 478 12.59 -36.58 7.91
N LEU A 479 11.80 -37.58 8.33
CA LEU A 479 11.92 -38.96 7.83
C LEU A 479 11.53 -39.08 6.35
N ARG A 480 10.47 -38.37 5.92
CA ARG A 480 10.03 -38.35 4.51
C ARG A 480 11.13 -37.85 3.57
N GLU A 481 11.97 -36.91 4.02
CA GLU A 481 13.08 -36.43 3.20
C GLU A 481 14.23 -37.45 3.09
N LYS A 482 14.34 -38.38 4.03
CA LYS A 482 15.36 -39.44 4.03
C LYS A 482 14.96 -40.67 3.23
N LEU A 483 13.67 -40.86 2.92
CA LEU A 483 13.19 -42.04 2.20
C LEU A 483 13.60 -41.99 0.71
N PRO A 484 14.15 -43.09 0.17
CA PRO A 484 14.31 -43.26 -1.28
C PRO A 484 12.98 -43.02 -2.00
N LEU A 485 13.02 -42.49 -3.22
CA LEU A 485 11.81 -42.12 -3.98
C LEU A 485 10.81 -43.30 -4.12
N GLN A 486 11.30 -44.54 -4.19
CA GLN A 486 10.48 -45.76 -4.25
C GLN A 486 9.74 -46.01 -2.93
N ASP A 487 10.46 -45.98 -1.80
CA ASP A 487 9.88 -46.21 -0.47
C ASP A 487 8.95 -45.06 -0.03
N ALA A 488 9.24 -43.83 -0.47
CA ALA A 488 8.36 -42.69 -0.27
C ALA A 488 7.03 -42.80 -1.05
N LEU A 489 7.06 -43.38 -2.26
CA LEU A 489 5.87 -43.67 -3.05
C LEU A 489 5.05 -44.83 -2.46
N GLU A 490 5.73 -45.83 -1.90
CA GLU A 490 5.09 -46.97 -1.22
C GLU A 490 4.43 -46.53 0.11
N TYR A 491 5.13 -45.70 0.91
CA TYR A 491 4.59 -45.09 2.14
C TYR A 491 3.43 -44.11 1.88
N ALA A 492 3.49 -43.36 0.77
CA ALA A 492 2.37 -42.52 0.33
C ALA A 492 1.16 -43.33 -0.16
N GLY A 493 1.35 -44.60 -0.54
CA GLY A 493 0.28 -45.53 -0.91
C GLY A 493 -0.37 -46.26 0.28
N THR A 494 0.33 -46.39 1.41
CA THR A 494 -0.18 -47.06 2.63
C THR A 494 -0.86 -46.12 3.63
N THR A 495 -0.52 -44.84 3.60
CA THR A 495 -1.30 -43.81 4.30
C THR A 495 -2.49 -43.44 3.42
N ASP A 496 -3.72 -43.58 3.94
CA ASP A 496 -4.97 -43.25 3.24
C ASP A 496 -4.81 -41.96 2.43
N GLY A 497 -4.62 -42.11 1.11
CA GLY A 497 -4.09 -41.12 0.18
C GLY A 497 -4.99 -39.89 -0.02
N LYS A 498 -5.96 -39.70 0.86
CA LYS A 498 -6.90 -38.57 0.91
C LYS A 498 -6.48 -37.44 1.84
N GLN A 499 -5.48 -37.61 2.72
CA GLN A 499 -5.03 -36.53 3.60
C GLN A 499 -3.86 -35.69 3.05
N THR A 500 -3.07 -36.21 2.11
CA THR A 500 -1.81 -35.58 1.68
C THR A 500 -1.98 -34.58 0.53
N GLU A 501 -3.14 -34.54 -0.12
CA GLU A 501 -3.46 -33.65 -1.25
C GLU A 501 -3.96 -32.25 -0.86
N LYS A 502 -4.04 -31.90 0.44
CA LYS A 502 -4.78 -30.71 0.88
C LYS A 502 -3.98 -29.44 1.22
N TYR A 503 -2.70 -29.35 0.85
CA TYR A 503 -1.79 -28.34 1.42
C TYR A 503 -1.02 -27.48 0.42
N ILE A 504 -1.66 -27.05 -0.67
CA ILE A 504 -1.32 -25.78 -1.30
C ILE A 504 -2.63 -25.02 -1.36
N LEU A 505 -2.82 -24.03 -0.46
CA LEU A 505 -4.03 -23.19 -0.34
C LEU A 505 -5.27 -23.89 -0.89
N ASN A 506 -5.78 -24.87 -0.13
CA ASN A 506 -6.91 -25.73 -0.50
C ASN A 506 -8.05 -24.91 -1.15
N THR A 507 -8.89 -25.50 -2.00
CA THR A 507 -10.02 -24.80 -2.67
C THR A 507 -10.79 -23.88 -1.72
N ARG A 508 -10.99 -24.31 -0.47
CA ARG A 508 -11.59 -23.50 0.61
C ARG A 508 -10.92 -22.15 0.89
N PHE A 509 -9.59 -22.04 0.78
CA PHE A 509 -8.88 -20.75 0.90
C PHE A 509 -9.28 -19.82 -0.24
N TRP A 510 -9.26 -20.32 -1.47
CA TRP A 510 -9.66 -19.55 -2.65
C TRP A 510 -11.15 -19.20 -2.63
N ASP A 511 -12.00 -20.09 -2.10
CA ASP A 511 -13.42 -19.80 -1.86
C ASP A 511 -13.57 -18.65 -0.86
N CYS A 512 -12.81 -18.65 0.23
CA CYS A 512 -12.80 -17.57 1.22
C CYS A 512 -12.29 -16.24 0.62
N VAL A 513 -11.23 -16.28 -0.20
CA VAL A 513 -10.74 -15.10 -0.93
C VAL A 513 -11.82 -14.58 -1.89
N ALA A 514 -12.52 -15.46 -2.61
CA ALA A 514 -13.60 -15.07 -3.51
C ALA A 514 -14.77 -14.44 -2.75
N GLU A 515 -15.16 -15.00 -1.61
CA GLU A 515 -16.18 -14.41 -0.72
C GLU A 515 -15.77 -13.03 -0.22
N ILE A 516 -14.50 -12.82 0.13
CA ILE A 516 -13.97 -11.50 0.52
C ILE A 516 -14.05 -10.51 -0.63
N VAL A 517 -13.65 -10.90 -1.84
CA VAL A 517 -13.74 -10.03 -3.02
C VAL A 517 -15.19 -9.59 -3.25
N VAL A 518 -16.16 -10.49 -3.10
CA VAL A 518 -17.60 -10.17 -3.18
C VAL A 518 -18.03 -9.27 -2.01
N ALA A 519 -17.57 -9.55 -0.78
CA ALA A 519 -17.87 -8.74 0.40
C ALA A 519 -17.29 -7.31 0.33
N LEU A 520 -16.23 -7.11 -0.46
CA LEU A 520 -15.63 -5.80 -0.74
C LEU A 520 -16.30 -5.08 -1.93
N GLU A 521 -17.23 -5.70 -2.66
CA GLU A 521 -17.95 -5.04 -3.76
C GLU A 521 -18.82 -3.84 -3.29
N PRO A 522 -19.54 -3.91 -2.15
CA PRO A 522 -20.22 -2.76 -1.58
C PRO A 522 -19.24 -1.64 -1.19
N LEU A 523 -18.05 -1.99 -0.70
CA LEU A 523 -16.99 -1.03 -0.40
C LEU A 523 -16.56 -0.30 -1.68
N TYR A 524 -16.34 -1.02 -2.78
CA TYR A 524 -16.03 -0.40 -4.08
C TYR A 524 -17.13 0.60 -4.50
N LYS A 525 -18.40 0.27 -4.30
CA LYS A 525 -19.54 1.17 -4.61
C LYS A 525 -19.58 2.40 -3.69
N VAL A 526 -19.34 2.23 -2.39
CA VAL A 526 -19.28 3.34 -1.42
C VAL A 526 -18.07 4.24 -1.71
N LEU A 527 -16.88 3.68 -1.97
CA LEU A 527 -15.69 4.45 -2.33
C LEU A 527 -15.87 5.21 -3.64
N ARG A 528 -16.59 4.63 -4.63
CA ARG A 528 -16.95 5.34 -5.86
C ARG A 528 -17.88 6.53 -5.58
N GLN A 529 -18.77 6.45 -4.60
CA GLN A 529 -19.59 7.60 -4.16
C GLN A 529 -18.75 8.67 -3.44
N TYR A 530 -17.81 8.27 -2.57
CA TYR A 530 -16.92 9.19 -1.84
C TYR A 530 -15.82 9.84 -2.70
N ARG A 531 -15.47 9.26 -3.86
CA ARG A 531 -14.46 9.81 -4.79
C ARG A 531 -14.86 11.17 -5.38
N TYR A 532 -16.13 11.55 -5.27
CA TYR A 532 -16.65 12.82 -5.75
C TYR A 532 -16.87 13.77 -4.57
N ASP A 533 -15.77 14.26 -4.01
CA ASP A 533 -15.75 15.34 -3.03
C ASP A 533 -16.19 16.65 -3.75
N LEU A 534 -17.49 16.76 -4.02
CA LEU A 534 -18.10 17.88 -4.69
C LEU A 534 -17.97 19.13 -3.79
N GLY A 535 -16.93 19.93 -4.03
CA GLY A 535 -16.91 21.34 -3.66
C GLY A 535 -16.68 21.68 -2.18
N THR A 536 -15.93 20.87 -1.44
CA THR A 536 -15.58 21.12 -0.02
C THR A 536 -14.20 21.74 0.20
N MET A 537 -13.35 21.84 -0.84
CA MET A 537 -12.03 22.46 -0.69
C MET A 537 -12.12 23.98 -0.50
N ASP A 538 -11.77 24.46 0.69
CA ASP A 538 -11.74 25.89 1.01
C ASP A 538 -10.86 26.71 0.05
N SER A 539 -9.81 26.08 -0.49
CA SER A 539 -8.92 26.67 -1.51
C SER A 539 -9.62 26.98 -2.83
N LEU A 540 -10.70 26.27 -3.18
CA LEU A 540 -11.50 26.48 -4.39
C LEU A 540 -12.77 27.28 -4.11
N LEU A 541 -13.34 27.17 -2.91
CA LEU A 541 -14.55 27.90 -2.51
C LEU A 541 -14.32 29.41 -2.44
N TYR A 542 -13.14 29.86 -2.01
CA TYR A 542 -12.81 31.29 -1.98
C TYR A 542 -12.71 31.90 -3.39
N PRO A 543 -11.94 31.34 -4.35
CA PRO A 543 -11.96 31.77 -5.75
C PRO A 543 -13.35 31.69 -6.39
N LEU A 544 -14.09 30.61 -6.17
CA LEU A 544 -15.43 30.43 -6.74
C LEU A 544 -16.41 31.51 -6.26
N ARG A 545 -16.36 31.85 -4.96
CA ARG A 545 -17.17 32.95 -4.42
C ARG A 545 -16.84 34.29 -5.09
N LYS A 546 -15.55 34.54 -5.36
CA LYS A 546 -15.09 35.75 -6.05
C LYS A 546 -15.53 35.79 -7.52
N VAL A 547 -15.56 34.64 -8.19
CA VAL A 547 -16.09 34.51 -9.56
C VAL A 547 -17.59 34.75 -9.58
N ILE A 548 -18.36 34.11 -8.70
CA ILE A 548 -19.81 34.33 -8.57
C ILE A 548 -20.12 35.81 -8.29
N GLN A 549 -19.37 36.45 -7.40
CA GLN A 549 -19.54 37.88 -7.12
C GLN A 549 -19.23 38.79 -8.31
N ARG A 550 -18.31 38.39 -9.19
CA ARG A 550 -17.93 39.17 -10.39
C ARG A 550 -18.88 38.95 -11.56
N MET A 551 -19.47 37.77 -11.67
CA MET A 551 -20.36 37.39 -12.77
C MET A 551 -21.84 37.67 -12.50
N SER A 552 -22.20 38.05 -11.27
CA SER A 552 -23.58 38.38 -10.92
C SER A 552 -23.84 39.88 -11.09
N ALA A 553 -24.99 40.25 -11.65
CA ALA A 553 -25.35 41.66 -11.89
C ALA A 553 -25.63 42.42 -10.58
N SER A 554 -25.93 41.71 -9.49
CA SER A 554 -26.16 42.30 -8.18
C SER A 554 -25.67 41.43 -7.03
N THR A 555 -25.38 42.07 -5.88
CA THR A 555 -25.04 41.37 -4.63
C THR A 555 -26.13 40.39 -4.18
N ARG A 556 -27.39 40.67 -4.53
CA ARG A 556 -28.54 39.81 -4.20
C ARG A 556 -28.54 38.53 -5.04
N GLU A 557 -28.22 38.63 -6.31
CA GLU A 557 -28.11 37.49 -7.24
C GLU A 557 -26.89 36.62 -6.87
N ALA A 558 -25.76 37.24 -6.52
CA ALA A 558 -24.58 36.52 -6.02
C ALA A 558 -24.88 35.72 -4.74
N ALA A 559 -25.65 36.28 -3.80
CA ALA A 559 -26.05 35.59 -2.59
C ALA A 559 -26.98 34.39 -2.88
N GLN A 560 -27.86 34.54 -3.87
CA GLN A 560 -28.77 33.47 -4.29
C GLN A 560 -28.01 32.33 -4.99
N ALA A 561 -27.08 32.65 -5.89
CA ALA A 561 -26.21 31.66 -6.53
C ALA A 561 -25.35 30.90 -5.51
N LEU A 562 -24.85 31.56 -4.47
CA LEU A 562 -24.10 30.90 -3.39
C LEU A 562 -24.97 29.98 -2.52
N ASN A 563 -26.26 30.28 -2.40
CA ASN A 563 -27.19 29.40 -1.69
C ASN A 563 -27.57 28.18 -2.56
N GLU A 564 -27.77 28.40 -3.85
CA GLU A 564 -28.02 27.37 -4.85
C GLU A 564 -26.82 26.42 -5.05
N LEU A 565 -25.58 26.95 -4.93
CA LEU A 565 -24.35 26.16 -4.97
C LEU A 565 -24.35 24.99 -3.95
N ARG A 566 -25.05 25.14 -2.82
CA ARG A 566 -25.17 24.07 -1.82
C ARG A 566 -25.88 22.84 -2.37
N TYR A 567 -26.84 23.01 -3.27
CA TYR A 567 -27.57 21.86 -3.84
C TYR A 567 -26.65 20.99 -4.70
N PHE A 568 -25.79 21.62 -5.49
CA PHE A 568 -24.76 20.93 -6.26
C PHE A 568 -23.69 20.30 -5.35
N ARG A 569 -23.21 21.05 -4.35
CA ARG A 569 -22.19 20.59 -3.39
C ARG A 569 -22.66 19.38 -2.59
N ASP A 570 -23.87 19.44 -2.06
CA ASP A 570 -24.44 18.43 -1.19
C ASP A 570 -25.09 17.28 -2.00
N SER A 571 -24.94 17.27 -3.34
CA SER A 571 -25.54 16.29 -4.26
C SER A 571 -27.03 16.05 -4.01
N SER A 572 -27.78 17.15 -3.83
CA SER A 572 -29.20 17.12 -3.49
C SER A 572 -30.07 17.63 -4.64
N GLY A 573 -31.35 17.24 -4.63
CA GLY A 573 -32.26 17.52 -5.74
C GLY A 573 -31.87 16.76 -7.01
N ASN A 574 -32.01 17.40 -8.17
CA ASN A 574 -31.70 16.80 -9.48
C ASN A 574 -30.22 16.37 -9.65
N PHE A 575 -29.31 16.94 -8.87
CA PHE A 575 -27.89 16.57 -8.90
C PHE A 575 -27.58 15.24 -8.21
N GLY A 576 -28.47 14.77 -7.33
CA GLY A 576 -28.36 13.49 -6.64
C GLY A 576 -29.01 12.31 -7.38
N ASP A 577 -29.64 12.57 -8.54
CA ASP A 577 -30.28 11.52 -9.34
C ASP A 577 -29.23 10.52 -9.85
N PRO A 578 -29.42 9.20 -9.67
CA PRO A 578 -28.53 8.18 -10.21
C PRO A 578 -28.25 8.33 -11.71
N PHE A 579 -29.22 8.81 -12.50
CA PHE A 579 -29.04 9.07 -13.93
C PHE A 579 -28.09 10.26 -14.16
N ALA A 580 -28.30 11.37 -13.45
CA ALA A 580 -27.44 12.56 -13.53
C ALA A 580 -25.98 12.24 -13.16
N ILE A 581 -25.76 11.41 -12.12
CA ILE A 581 -24.43 10.96 -11.70
C ILE A 581 -23.79 10.07 -12.77
N SER A 582 -24.57 9.19 -13.41
CA SER A 582 -24.05 8.26 -14.41
C SER A 582 -23.63 8.92 -15.72
N CYS A 583 -24.32 9.99 -16.14
CA CYS A 583 -24.07 10.64 -17.43
C CYS A 583 -23.12 11.84 -17.35
N ARG A 584 -22.70 12.27 -16.15
CA ARG A 584 -21.88 13.48 -15.95
C ARG A 584 -20.57 13.49 -16.74
N ASP A 585 -19.91 12.33 -16.85
CA ASP A 585 -18.59 12.22 -17.48
C ASP A 585 -18.69 11.82 -18.97
N SER A 586 -19.90 11.53 -19.46
CA SER A 586 -20.16 11.08 -20.84
C SER A 586 -20.97 12.10 -21.66
N MET A 587 -21.48 13.14 -21.02
CA MET A 587 -22.30 14.18 -21.61
C MET A 587 -21.52 15.50 -21.71
N ASP A 588 -21.86 16.33 -22.70
CA ASP A 588 -21.31 17.68 -22.77
C ASP A 588 -21.60 18.43 -21.46
N PRO A 589 -20.60 19.07 -20.82
CA PRO A 589 -20.78 19.72 -19.53
C PRO A 589 -21.86 20.80 -19.52
N VAL A 590 -22.02 21.54 -20.62
CA VAL A 590 -23.05 22.58 -20.73
C VAL A 590 -24.43 21.94 -20.87
N GLU A 591 -24.56 20.90 -21.71
CA GLU A 591 -25.80 20.15 -21.82
C GLU A 591 -26.23 19.48 -20.51
N TRP A 592 -25.26 18.93 -19.76
CA TRP A 592 -25.51 18.34 -18.45
C TRP A 592 -26.07 19.37 -17.47
N TRP A 593 -25.47 20.56 -17.40
CA TRP A 593 -25.95 21.66 -16.56
C TRP A 593 -27.32 22.19 -16.98
N LEU A 594 -27.62 22.20 -18.29
CA LEU A 594 -28.94 22.58 -18.80
C LEU A 594 -30.02 21.57 -18.39
N GLN A 595 -29.71 20.27 -18.41
CA GLN A 595 -30.65 19.21 -18.06
C GLN A 595 -30.87 19.06 -16.55
N PHE A 596 -29.80 19.02 -15.75
CA PHE A 596 -29.88 18.69 -14.33
C PHE A 596 -29.81 19.91 -13.39
N GLY A 597 -29.38 21.08 -13.89
CA GLY A 597 -29.27 22.31 -13.10
C GLY A 597 -30.54 23.16 -12.99
N THR A 598 -31.70 22.62 -13.36
CA THR A 598 -32.99 23.35 -13.43
C THR A 598 -33.46 23.89 -12.08
N GLU A 599 -33.14 23.21 -10.98
CA GLU A 599 -33.48 23.63 -9.61
C GLU A 599 -32.57 24.74 -9.06
N THR A 600 -31.49 25.05 -9.77
CA THR A 600 -30.52 26.09 -9.42
C THR A 600 -30.37 27.08 -10.57
N PRO A 601 -31.40 27.88 -10.91
CA PRO A 601 -31.42 28.70 -12.12
C PRO A 601 -30.33 29.77 -12.14
N THR A 602 -30.02 30.37 -10.99
CA THR A 602 -29.03 31.44 -10.85
C THR A 602 -27.62 30.87 -10.95
N PHE A 603 -27.38 29.76 -10.26
CA PHE A 603 -26.08 29.09 -10.29
C PHE A 603 -25.82 28.39 -11.63
N ARG A 604 -26.85 27.80 -12.24
CA ARG A 604 -26.79 27.21 -13.59
C ARG A 604 -26.32 28.25 -14.61
N LYS A 605 -26.88 29.47 -14.62
CA LYS A 605 -26.48 30.55 -15.55
C LYS A 605 -24.98 30.84 -15.45
N ILE A 606 -24.44 30.90 -14.23
CA ILE A 606 -23.01 31.14 -13.98
C ILE A 606 -22.18 29.91 -14.42
N ALA A 607 -22.61 28.71 -14.07
CA ALA A 607 -21.93 27.47 -14.43
C ALA A 607 -21.86 27.30 -15.96
N THR A 608 -22.98 27.45 -16.68
CA THR A 608 -22.99 27.37 -18.14
C THR A 608 -22.11 28.44 -18.79
N CYS A 609 -22.07 29.64 -18.22
CA CYS A 609 -21.21 30.72 -18.72
C CYS A 609 -19.72 30.38 -18.55
N ILE A 610 -19.31 29.86 -17.39
CA ILE A 610 -17.92 29.42 -17.16
C ILE A 610 -17.56 28.26 -18.10
N LEU A 611 -18.46 27.29 -18.25
CA LEU A 611 -18.25 26.10 -19.08
C LEU A 611 -18.23 26.39 -20.58
N SER A 612 -18.89 27.47 -21.00
CA SER A 612 -18.87 27.96 -22.39
C SER A 612 -17.59 28.70 -22.77
N GLN A 613 -16.68 28.99 -21.83
CA GLN A 613 -15.43 29.68 -22.12
C GLN A 613 -14.43 28.76 -22.82
N THR A 614 -13.80 29.27 -23.88
CA THR A 614 -12.68 28.59 -24.53
C THR A 614 -11.43 28.68 -23.66
N THR A 615 -10.70 27.58 -23.50
CA THR A 615 -9.59 27.46 -22.54
C THR A 615 -8.23 27.93 -23.06
N SER A 616 -8.14 28.29 -24.34
CA SER A 616 -6.92 28.86 -24.92
C SER A 616 -7.05 30.38 -25.05
N SER A 617 -5.98 31.09 -24.71
CA SER A 617 -5.89 32.54 -24.91
C SER A 617 -6.12 32.91 -26.38
N SER A 618 -5.67 32.05 -27.31
CA SER A 618 -5.88 32.21 -28.75
C SER A 618 -7.33 31.96 -29.19
N GLY A 619 -8.06 31.04 -28.54
CA GLY A 619 -9.48 30.79 -28.78
C GLY A 619 -10.35 31.94 -28.27
N TYR A 620 -10.02 32.47 -27.09
CA TYR A 620 -10.70 33.64 -26.52
C TYR A 620 -10.43 34.91 -27.34
N GLU A 621 -9.18 35.15 -27.75
CA GLU A 621 -8.86 36.25 -28.67
C GLU A 621 -9.62 36.11 -29.99
N ARG A 622 -9.79 34.91 -30.55
CA ARG A 622 -10.53 34.72 -31.82
C ARG A 622 -12.03 34.93 -31.67
N ASN A 623 -12.64 34.38 -30.63
CA ASN A 623 -14.09 34.47 -30.41
C ASN A 623 -14.53 35.86 -29.93
N CYS A 624 -13.67 36.59 -29.22
CA CYS A 624 -13.96 37.92 -28.69
C CYS A 624 -13.32 39.06 -29.51
N SER A 625 -12.64 38.76 -30.63
CA SER A 625 -12.00 39.80 -31.44
C SER A 625 -12.97 40.44 -32.42
N THR A 626 -13.20 41.74 -32.22
CA THR A 626 -13.89 42.62 -33.17
C THR A 626 -13.21 42.65 -34.55
N PHE A 627 -11.92 42.27 -34.66
CA PHE A 627 -11.24 42.15 -35.96
C PHE A 627 -11.83 41.03 -36.83
N ALA A 628 -12.29 39.92 -36.22
CA ALA A 628 -12.84 38.80 -36.97
C ALA A 628 -14.13 39.19 -37.74
N LEU A 629 -14.93 40.10 -37.18
CA LEU A 629 -16.17 40.61 -37.77
C LEU A 629 -15.96 41.62 -38.93
N ILE A 630 -14.73 42.10 -39.11
CA ILE A 630 -14.35 43.10 -40.13
C ILE A 630 -13.49 42.44 -41.22
N HIS A 631 -13.01 41.21 -40.99
CA HIS A 631 -12.16 40.46 -41.89
C HIS A 631 -12.95 39.93 -43.11
N THR A 632 -12.63 40.45 -44.30
CA THR A 632 -13.09 39.91 -45.59
C THR A 632 -11.94 39.96 -46.60
N LYS A 633 -11.92 39.07 -47.59
CA LYS A 633 -10.86 39.00 -48.64
C LYS A 633 -10.48 40.35 -49.29
N PRO A 634 -11.40 41.31 -49.54
CA PRO A 634 -11.05 42.64 -50.05
C PRO A 634 -10.30 43.53 -49.03
N HIS A 635 -10.57 43.35 -47.75
CA HIS A 635 -10.01 44.16 -46.65
C HIS A 635 -8.62 43.69 -46.21
N ASN A 636 -8.18 42.48 -46.62
CA ASN A 636 -6.80 41.99 -46.44
C ASN A 636 -5.72 42.79 -47.21
N ARG A 637 -6.11 43.78 -48.01
CA ARG A 637 -5.19 44.71 -48.70
C ARG A 637 -5.01 46.03 -47.96
N LEU A 638 -5.71 46.24 -46.84
CA LEU A 638 -5.60 47.45 -46.05
C LEU A 638 -4.37 47.39 -45.14
N SER A 639 -3.69 48.52 -44.99
CA SER A 639 -2.64 48.64 -43.99
C SER A 639 -3.23 48.55 -42.58
N TYR A 640 -2.45 48.03 -41.65
CA TYR A 640 -2.85 47.83 -40.25
C TYR A 640 -3.48 49.11 -39.62
N ALA A 641 -2.92 50.28 -39.90
CA ALA A 641 -3.44 51.58 -39.44
C ALA A 641 -4.84 51.95 -40.00
N ARG A 642 -5.25 51.40 -41.14
CA ARG A 642 -6.63 51.55 -41.67
C ARG A 642 -7.57 50.51 -41.09
N LEU A 643 -7.08 49.30 -40.83
CA LEU A 643 -7.84 48.23 -40.19
C LEU A 643 -8.23 48.61 -38.75
N GLU A 644 -7.29 49.14 -37.95
CA GLU A 644 -7.57 49.64 -36.60
C GLU A 644 -8.65 50.74 -36.59
N LYS A 645 -8.65 51.63 -37.59
CA LYS A 645 -9.68 52.68 -37.72
C LYS A 645 -11.05 52.09 -38.02
N LEU A 646 -11.12 51.02 -38.82
CA LEU A 646 -12.38 50.32 -39.09
C LEU A 646 -12.92 49.62 -37.84
N VAL A 647 -12.06 48.94 -37.08
CA VAL A 647 -12.40 48.35 -35.77
C VAL A 647 -12.91 49.42 -34.82
N TYR A 648 -12.20 50.54 -34.74
CA TYR A 648 -12.62 51.68 -33.93
C TYR A 648 -13.98 52.24 -34.36
N ILE A 649 -14.22 52.41 -35.67
CA ILE A 649 -15.50 52.91 -36.19
C ILE A 649 -16.64 51.91 -35.91
N HIS A 650 -16.41 50.62 -36.14
CA HIS A 650 -17.40 49.57 -35.91
C HIS A 650 -17.80 49.49 -34.43
N TYR A 651 -16.82 49.46 -33.54
CA TYR A 651 -17.03 49.43 -32.10
C TYR A 651 -17.80 50.67 -31.60
N ASN A 652 -17.40 51.87 -32.05
CA ASN A 652 -18.08 53.10 -31.66
C ASN A 652 -19.47 53.26 -32.30
N MET A 653 -19.70 52.72 -33.50
CA MET A 653 -21.03 52.66 -34.13
C MET A 653 -21.98 51.75 -33.34
N GLN A 654 -21.51 50.59 -32.87
CA GLN A 654 -22.29 49.70 -32.01
C GLN A 654 -22.66 50.39 -30.69
N LEU A 655 -21.69 51.03 -30.03
CA LEU A 655 -21.93 51.82 -28.82
C LEU A 655 -22.98 52.92 -29.06
N ARG A 656 -22.88 53.65 -30.18
CA ARG A 656 -23.77 54.76 -30.52
C ARG A 656 -25.19 54.33 -30.89
N MET A 657 -25.35 53.23 -31.62
CA MET A 657 -26.69 52.68 -31.93
C MET A 657 -27.43 52.26 -30.65
N ARG A 658 -26.70 51.84 -29.61
CA ARG A 658 -27.29 51.50 -28.30
C ARG A 658 -27.66 52.70 -27.46
N THR A 659 -26.88 53.78 -27.49
CA THR A 659 -27.27 55.05 -26.82
C THR A 659 -28.57 55.62 -27.41
N LEU A 660 -28.89 55.26 -28.66
CA LEU A 660 -30.13 55.64 -29.33
C LEU A 660 -31.30 54.69 -29.01
N GLN A 661 -31.05 53.48 -28.50
CA GLN A 661 -32.09 52.50 -28.15
C GLN A 661 -32.45 52.51 -26.65
N ASN A 662 -31.55 52.90 -25.76
CA ASN A 662 -31.80 53.03 -24.32
C ASN A 662 -31.56 54.48 -23.87
N GLU A 663 -32.64 55.23 -23.60
CA GLU A 663 -32.57 56.66 -23.24
C GLU A 663 -31.95 56.95 -21.86
N ASP A 664 -31.64 55.94 -21.03
CA ASP A 664 -31.30 56.13 -19.60
C ASP A 664 -30.05 55.37 -19.11
N ILE A 665 -28.92 55.40 -19.85
CA ILE A 665 -27.67 54.78 -19.38
C ILE A 665 -26.61 55.86 -19.06
N GLN A 666 -26.42 56.17 -17.77
CA GLN A 666 -25.41 57.13 -17.28
C GLN A 666 -24.00 56.52 -17.12
N HIS A 667 -23.84 55.19 -17.14
CA HIS A 667 -22.52 54.55 -17.12
C HIS A 667 -22.56 53.18 -17.80
N VAL A 668 -21.62 52.94 -18.71
CA VAL A 668 -21.47 51.67 -19.45
C VAL A 668 -20.14 51.04 -19.01
N ASP A 669 -20.19 49.82 -18.46
CA ASP A 669 -19.00 49.01 -18.21
C ASP A 669 -18.55 48.36 -19.54
N PRO A 670 -17.34 48.66 -20.04
CA PRO A 670 -16.85 48.11 -21.30
C PRO A 670 -16.56 46.59 -21.26
N PHE A 671 -16.71 45.92 -20.11
CA PHE A 671 -16.47 44.48 -19.95
C PHE A 671 -17.72 43.67 -19.56
N ASP A 672 -18.93 44.24 -19.69
CA ASP A 672 -20.17 43.53 -19.36
C ASP A 672 -20.44 42.39 -20.35
N VAL A 673 -20.46 41.15 -19.83
CA VAL A 673 -20.58 39.90 -20.60
C VAL A 673 -22.04 39.54 -20.88
N GLU A 674 -23.02 40.23 -20.26
CA GLU A 674 -24.44 40.09 -20.64
C GLU A 674 -24.68 40.53 -22.09
N PHE A 675 -23.75 41.29 -22.66
CA PHE A 675 -23.74 41.75 -24.04
C PHE A 675 -23.59 40.64 -25.12
N VAL A 676 -23.08 39.45 -24.78
CA VAL A 676 -22.76 38.41 -25.77
C VAL A 676 -23.95 37.50 -26.12
N GLN A 677 -25.05 37.55 -25.35
CA GLN A 677 -26.14 36.56 -25.45
C GLN A 677 -27.55 37.15 -25.55
N ASP A 678 -27.72 38.43 -25.90
CA ASP A 678 -29.06 38.95 -26.14
C ASP A 678 -29.55 38.51 -27.53
N ASP A 679 -30.40 37.48 -27.56
CA ASP A 679 -31.00 36.85 -28.76
C ASP A 679 -31.87 37.82 -29.61
N ALA A 680 -32.00 39.08 -29.19
CA ALA A 680 -32.81 40.12 -29.83
C ALA A 680 -31.99 41.24 -30.51
N ASP A 681 -30.75 40.95 -30.94
CA ASP A 681 -29.93 41.91 -31.69
C ASP A 681 -30.47 42.10 -33.13
N PRO A 682 -30.79 43.33 -33.59
CA PRO A 682 -31.13 43.63 -34.99
C PRO A 682 -30.07 43.19 -36.01
N ILE A 683 -28.86 42.88 -35.54
CA ILE A 683 -27.79 42.26 -36.33
C ILE A 683 -28.06 40.77 -36.59
N PHE A 684 -28.81 40.04 -35.76
CA PHE A 684 -29.17 38.64 -36.06
C PHE A 684 -30.06 38.55 -37.32
N ASP A 685 -30.95 39.52 -37.52
CA ASP A 685 -31.74 39.68 -38.76
C ASP A 685 -30.87 40.08 -39.97
N TRP A 686 -29.78 40.81 -39.75
CA TRP A 686 -28.82 41.16 -40.81
C TRP A 686 -27.82 40.01 -41.11
N TRP A 687 -27.50 39.21 -40.10
CA TRP A 687 -26.60 38.06 -40.14
C TRP A 687 -27.29 36.86 -40.81
N SER A 688 -28.56 36.61 -40.50
CA SER A 688 -29.40 35.64 -41.23
C SER A 688 -29.65 36.07 -42.69
N ALA A 689 -29.64 37.36 -43.00
CA ALA A 689 -29.64 37.85 -44.38
C ALA A 689 -28.28 37.66 -45.11
N MET A 690 -27.17 37.46 -44.38
CA MET A 690 -25.83 37.17 -44.91
C MET A 690 -25.49 35.68 -45.00
N GLU A 691 -26.37 34.77 -44.55
CA GLU A 691 -26.19 33.31 -44.65
C GLU A 691 -25.98 32.78 -46.09
N SER A 692 -26.09 33.63 -47.12
CA SER A 692 -25.72 33.22 -48.48
C SER A 692 -24.21 33.09 -48.70
N ASP A 693 -23.35 33.64 -47.84
CA ASP A 693 -21.90 33.46 -47.91
C ASP A 693 -21.31 33.19 -46.52
N GLN A 694 -20.96 31.93 -46.24
CA GLN A 694 -20.21 31.57 -45.05
C GLN A 694 -18.94 32.43 -44.94
N PRO A 695 -18.62 33.01 -43.76
CA PRO A 695 -17.39 33.75 -43.57
C PRO A 695 -16.21 32.83 -43.84
N LEU A 696 -15.40 33.20 -44.85
CA LEU A 696 -14.25 32.40 -45.25
C LEU A 696 -13.16 32.55 -44.19
N LEU A 697 -12.97 31.50 -43.39
CA LEU A 697 -11.89 31.40 -42.41
C LEU A 697 -10.52 31.50 -43.14
N ASP A 698 -9.54 32.15 -42.50
CA ASP A 698 -8.19 32.34 -43.07
C ASP A 698 -7.43 31.00 -43.27
N GLU A 699 -7.91 29.90 -42.67
CA GLU A 699 -7.46 28.53 -42.89
C GLU A 699 -8.66 27.58 -43.09
N PRO A 700 -8.52 26.50 -43.91
CA PRO A 700 -9.59 25.52 -44.07
C PRO A 700 -9.80 24.72 -42.77
N GLY A 701 -10.96 24.91 -42.12
CA GLY A 701 -11.38 24.15 -40.94
C GLY A 701 -12.72 24.65 -40.38
N GLU A 702 -13.39 23.85 -39.54
CA GLU A 702 -14.56 24.31 -38.77
C GLU A 702 -14.12 25.31 -37.67
N PRO A 703 -14.99 26.28 -37.28
CA PRO A 703 -14.71 27.10 -36.10
C PRO A 703 -14.46 26.21 -34.87
N PRO A 704 -13.44 26.50 -34.05
CA PRO A 704 -13.13 25.70 -32.88
C PRO A 704 -14.33 25.73 -31.93
N ARG A 705 -14.98 24.58 -31.74
CA ARG A 705 -15.99 24.39 -30.71
C ARG A 705 -15.31 24.43 -29.33
N PRO A 706 -16.03 24.79 -28.26
CA PRO A 706 -15.53 24.60 -26.90
C PRO A 706 -15.03 23.15 -26.79
N SER A 707 -13.74 22.99 -26.49
CA SER A 707 -13.19 21.67 -26.20
C SER A 707 -13.82 21.19 -24.89
N PRO A 708 -14.21 19.91 -24.77
CA PRO A 708 -14.72 19.33 -23.53
C PRO A 708 -13.56 19.23 -22.52
N ILE A 709 -13.06 20.36 -22.02
CA ILE A 709 -11.90 20.38 -21.12
C ILE A 709 -12.29 20.02 -19.68
N ILE A 710 -13.57 19.86 -19.40
CA ILE A 710 -13.97 19.23 -18.13
C ILE A 710 -13.87 17.70 -18.21
N SER A 711 -13.91 17.06 -19.39
CA SER A 711 -13.54 15.64 -19.51
C SER A 711 -12.04 15.46 -19.66
N ASP A 712 -11.36 16.28 -20.47
CA ASP A 712 -9.96 16.02 -20.82
C ASP A 712 -8.96 16.50 -19.76
N ALA A 713 -9.33 17.43 -18.86
CA ALA A 713 -8.57 17.70 -17.63
C ALA A 713 -8.83 16.66 -16.52
N LEU A 714 -9.73 15.70 -16.75
CA LEU A 714 -9.93 14.50 -15.94
C LEU A 714 -9.38 13.22 -16.62
N GLU A 715 -8.86 13.31 -17.85
CA GLU A 715 -8.19 12.22 -18.57
C GLU A 715 -6.67 12.43 -18.80
N SER A 716 -6.07 13.53 -18.32
CA SER A 716 -4.61 13.75 -18.35
C SER A 716 -3.92 13.50 -17.01
#